data_AF-A0A2Z3I3E5-F1
#
_entry.id   AF-A0A2Z3I3E5-F1
#
_cell.length_a   1.000
_cell.length_b   1.000
_cell.length_c   1.000
_cell.angle_alpha   90.00
_cell.angle_beta   90.00
_cell.angle_gamma   90.00
#
_symmetry.space_group_name_H-M   'P 1'
#
loop_
_entity.id
_entity.type
_entity.pdbx_description
1 polymer ?
#
loop_
_entity_poly.entity_id
_entity_poly.type
_entity_poly.pdbx_seq_one_letter_code
_entity_poly.pdbx_strand_id
1 'polypeptide(L)'
;MALLDLSDVVLTENEADLPRAFHLGGAAMLIVWDVPEPVQVPASLSVADAVVAPTASLRLPRQDGGTRLLWVLRRPERVSLRAVLSAESLGLNTELSLAGDAPLPAFDAAALLDDLERQAGATLVSTLLGLWSGLFRLQRNTTFLRNVKMLLRRLEPSPQPAAIVARAVDGLVLLQTPFPAGFGTIHAIHRVSPRGVERLKGQPHRSRLGRGREALHLLTVAEEAGEQSDWLVFTGPDGLQARTILRPDKKIQSLTAWLREHGKRAAGLREHLLMEMPGLTTSGDVASVEAQLGAPLDRQRVTGAGLSAEIACALSTARGTLVTGWFRDPLNLVAGVAAIGRDGTVHDLTGELRRFPVAAEDAGGGRVSAVGFAALAPAAGGAAPLLQPRFRLLLRSGAYHPLVPAPQSADPVEARAAALRAVPPQHVDEALLADVLAPVIADLHEKARAGTNEPRVHQIGQPLLRPKVSVVIPLYKALDFLRFQIAAFATDPWFRQNAELIYVLDSPEQAAEVEHLIGGLHLVYELPILLAVMERNGGYARACNAGAALARGEVLALVNSDVVPVAPGWLEALVMRLSGRRRVGAVGPKLLFEDGSLQHAGMYFERDHRGRWLNHHYYKGMPRFYAPATEERLVPAVTGACLVMSRPLFETVGGFTEDYVIGDYEDSDLCLKITAADRRILYAANVELYHLERKSMTLSSDYMKGVAWQYNCALHASRWGDRIAAIMNAQLRTSKNKRTAA
;
A
#
# COMPACT_ATOMS: atom_id res chain seq x y z
N MET A 1 -3.36 -31.55 80.55
CA MET A 1 -3.48 -30.38 81.45
C MET A 1 -2.67 -29.24 80.84
N ALA A 2 -3.23 -28.04 80.92
CA ALA A 2 -2.71 -26.76 80.43
C ALA A 2 -2.84 -26.52 78.91
N LEU A 3 -4.00 -25.96 78.56
CA LEU A 3 -4.14 -24.87 77.60
C LEU A 3 -2.93 -23.92 77.68
N LEU A 4 -2.27 -23.69 76.56
CA LEU A 4 -1.56 -22.44 76.31
C LEU A 4 -2.42 -21.65 75.34
N ASP A 5 -3.18 -20.78 76.00
CA ASP A 5 -3.81 -19.59 75.49
C ASP A 5 -2.81 -18.78 74.65
N LEU A 6 -3.15 -18.58 73.39
CA LEU A 6 -2.57 -17.55 72.51
C LEU A 6 -3.71 -16.66 72.01
N SER A 7 -4.64 -16.30 72.91
CA SER A 7 -5.10 -14.91 72.91
C SER A 7 -3.89 -14.02 73.24
N ASP A 8 -3.82 -12.85 72.62
CA ASP A 8 -2.71 -11.89 72.70
C ASP A 8 -1.55 -12.09 71.71
N VAL A 9 -1.88 -12.07 70.42
CA VAL A 9 -1.26 -11.05 69.57
C VAL A 9 -2.34 -10.03 69.25
N VAL A 10 -2.42 -9.02 70.12
CA VAL A 10 -3.05 -7.75 69.78
C VAL A 10 -2.21 -7.19 68.63
N LEU A 11 -2.62 -7.47 67.40
CA LEU A 11 -2.32 -6.57 66.29
C LEU A 11 -2.92 -5.24 66.73
N THR A 12 -2.06 -4.29 67.03
CA THR A 12 -2.46 -2.89 67.15
C THR A 12 -3.22 -2.55 65.88
N GLU A 13 -4.56 -2.54 65.95
CA GLU A 13 -5.42 -2.09 64.87
C GLU A 13 -5.10 -0.61 64.65
N ASN A 14 -4.11 -0.37 63.81
CA ASN A 14 -3.90 0.96 63.27
C ASN A 14 -5.14 1.21 62.40
N GLU A 15 -5.83 2.33 62.60
CA GLU A 15 -6.95 2.76 61.73
C GLU A 15 -6.58 2.73 60.22
N ALA A 16 -5.27 2.73 59.92
CA ALA A 16 -4.69 2.58 58.59
C ALA A 16 -4.86 1.19 57.94
N ASP A 17 -5.08 0.13 58.72
CA ASP A 17 -5.11 -1.27 58.23
C ASP A 17 -6.54 -1.77 57.89
N LEU A 18 -7.56 -0.96 58.20
CA LEU A 18 -8.96 -1.27 57.86
C LEU A 18 -9.23 -1.02 56.36
N PRO A 19 -10.07 -1.87 55.72
CA PRO A 19 -10.46 -1.66 54.34
C PRO A 19 -11.27 -0.36 54.19
N ARG A 20 -10.98 0.41 53.14
CA ARG A 20 -11.59 1.70 52.85
C ARG A 20 -12.36 1.64 51.53
N ALA A 21 -13.46 2.38 51.42
CA ALA A 21 -14.21 2.52 50.17
C ALA A 21 -14.30 3.98 49.73
N PHE A 22 -14.11 4.21 48.44
CA PHE A 22 -14.13 5.53 47.82
C PHE A 22 -15.08 5.57 46.63
N HIS A 23 -15.70 6.74 46.41
CA HIS A 23 -16.44 6.99 45.18
C HIS A 23 -15.49 7.22 44.00
N LEU A 24 -15.41 6.26 43.08
CA LEU A 24 -14.55 6.37 41.91
C LEU A 24 -15.20 7.21 40.79
N GLY A 25 -16.52 7.10 40.63
CA GLY A 25 -17.33 7.88 39.68
C GLY A 25 -18.59 7.13 39.24
N GLY A 26 -19.69 7.85 38.95
CA GLY A 26 -20.96 7.22 38.59
C GLY A 26 -21.42 6.20 39.65
N ALA A 27 -21.72 4.97 39.25
CA ALA A 27 -22.04 3.86 40.17
C ALA A 27 -20.82 3.04 40.60
N ALA A 28 -19.60 3.44 40.21
CA ALA A 28 -18.38 2.70 40.51
C ALA A 28 -17.86 3.06 41.91
N MET A 29 -17.57 2.02 42.68
CA MET A 29 -16.92 2.10 43.97
C MET A 29 -15.53 1.45 43.90
N LEU A 30 -14.56 2.05 44.57
CA LEU A 30 -13.21 1.52 44.73
C LEU A 30 -13.01 1.12 46.18
N ILE A 31 -12.74 -0.16 46.43
CA ILE A 31 -12.34 -0.65 47.75
C ILE A 31 -10.81 -0.78 47.77
N VAL A 32 -10.18 -0.32 48.84
CA VAL A 32 -8.74 -0.34 49.06
C VAL A 32 -8.46 -1.02 50.40
N TRP A 33 -7.55 -2.00 50.41
CA TRP A 33 -7.11 -2.66 51.63
C TRP A 33 -5.59 -2.82 51.61
N ASP A 34 -4.95 -2.34 52.67
CA ASP A 34 -3.51 -2.42 52.86
C ASP A 34 -3.20 -3.64 53.73
N VAL A 35 -2.30 -4.50 53.25
CA VAL A 35 -1.83 -5.66 54.00
C VAL A 35 -0.32 -5.56 54.24
N PRO A 36 0.18 -6.05 55.39
CA PRO A 36 1.55 -5.82 55.84
C PRO A 36 2.60 -6.64 55.07
N GLU A 37 2.19 -7.70 54.36
CA GLU A 37 3.10 -8.59 53.65
C GLU A 37 2.82 -8.68 52.14
N PRO A 38 3.80 -9.11 51.32
CA PRO A 38 3.61 -9.34 49.89
C PRO A 38 2.55 -10.42 49.57
N VAL A 39 1.52 -10.06 48.81
CA VAL A 39 0.45 -10.99 48.41
C VAL A 39 0.75 -11.63 47.05
N GLN A 40 1.23 -12.87 47.08
CA GLN A 40 1.60 -13.63 45.88
C GLN A 40 0.38 -14.18 45.12
N VAL A 41 -0.64 -14.66 45.85
CA VAL A 41 -1.89 -15.22 45.30
C VAL A 41 -2.98 -14.14 45.22
N PRO A 42 -3.86 -14.11 44.20
CA PRO A 42 -4.94 -13.11 44.14
C PRO A 42 -5.82 -13.15 45.39
N ALA A 43 -5.89 -12.03 46.11
CA ALA A 43 -6.83 -11.84 47.21
C ALA A 43 -8.28 -11.81 46.68
N SER A 44 -9.20 -12.37 47.46
CA SER A 44 -10.61 -12.49 47.10
C SER A 44 -11.45 -11.41 47.80
N LEU A 45 -12.51 -11.00 47.11
CA LEU A 45 -13.55 -10.12 47.66
C LEU A 45 -14.89 -10.76 47.35
N SER A 46 -15.64 -11.10 48.40
CA SER A 46 -16.98 -11.64 48.31
C SER A 46 -17.98 -10.71 48.97
N VAL A 47 -19.14 -10.51 48.37
CA VAL A 47 -20.22 -9.70 48.93
C VAL A 47 -21.33 -10.63 49.43
N ALA A 48 -21.71 -10.49 50.70
CA ALA A 48 -22.82 -11.25 51.27
C ALA A 48 -24.16 -10.71 50.76
N ASP A 49 -25.14 -11.61 50.57
CA ASP A 49 -26.54 -11.31 50.26
C ASP A 49 -26.84 -10.52 48.96
N ALA A 50 -25.84 -10.33 48.07
CA ALA A 50 -26.04 -9.77 46.73
C ALA A 50 -25.07 -10.40 45.70
N VAL A 51 -25.54 -10.61 44.45
CA VAL A 51 -24.70 -11.06 43.32
C VAL A 51 -23.87 -9.87 42.79
N VAL A 52 -22.91 -9.38 43.58
CA VAL A 52 -21.99 -8.32 43.16
C VAL A 52 -20.56 -8.84 43.25
N ALA A 53 -20.06 -9.36 42.12
CA ALA A 53 -18.67 -9.77 42.00
C ALA A 53 -17.77 -8.55 41.73
N PRO A 54 -16.53 -8.53 42.28
CA PRO A 54 -15.54 -7.53 41.88
C PRO A 54 -15.34 -7.61 40.36
N THR A 55 -15.48 -6.47 39.70
CA THR A 55 -15.39 -6.38 38.23
C THR A 55 -13.94 -6.30 37.78
N ALA A 56 -13.08 -5.69 38.59
CA ALA A 56 -11.64 -5.68 38.37
C ALA A 56 -10.90 -5.53 39.71
N SER A 57 -9.63 -5.96 39.73
CA SER A 57 -8.75 -5.81 40.88
C SER A 57 -7.33 -5.41 40.47
N LEU A 58 -6.59 -4.81 41.40
CA LEU A 58 -5.21 -4.41 41.23
C LEU A 58 -4.44 -4.63 42.52
N ARG A 59 -3.18 -5.04 42.41
CA ARG A 59 -2.25 -5.20 43.55
C ARG A 59 -1.06 -4.28 43.33
N LEU A 60 -0.71 -3.51 44.35
CA LEU A 60 0.33 -2.50 44.29
C LEU A 60 1.31 -2.72 45.45
N PRO A 61 2.62 -2.88 45.19
CA PRO A 61 3.60 -3.01 46.27
C PRO A 61 3.80 -1.69 47.02
N ARG A 62 4.03 -1.80 48.33
CA ARG A 62 4.24 -0.70 49.27
C ARG A 62 5.70 -0.58 49.71
N GLN A 63 6.12 0.61 50.15
CA GLN A 63 7.53 0.87 50.54
C GLN A 63 7.92 0.15 51.82
N ASP A 64 6.95 -0.12 52.70
CA ASP A 64 7.13 -0.90 53.92
C ASP A 64 7.22 -2.43 53.67
N GLY A 65 7.16 -2.88 52.41
CA GLY A 65 7.17 -4.29 52.03
C GLY A 65 5.79 -4.94 51.96
N GLY A 66 4.71 -4.22 52.28
CA GLY A 66 3.35 -4.70 52.18
C GLY A 66 2.74 -4.63 50.78
N THR A 67 1.46 -4.98 50.67
CA THR A 67 0.68 -4.87 49.42
C THR A 67 -0.58 -4.04 49.63
N ARG A 68 -0.85 -3.10 48.72
CA ARG A 68 -2.14 -2.41 48.60
C ARG A 68 -3.00 -3.14 47.58
N LEU A 69 -4.15 -3.64 48.03
CA LEU A 69 -5.13 -4.36 47.23
C LEU A 69 -6.29 -3.42 46.87
N LEU A 70 -6.68 -3.40 45.60
CA LEU A 70 -7.76 -2.56 45.11
C LEU A 70 -8.79 -3.41 44.35
N TRP A 71 -10.08 -3.10 44.55
CA TRP A 71 -11.18 -3.70 43.79
C TRP A 71 -12.17 -2.65 43.30
N VAL A 72 -12.64 -2.81 42.07
CA VAL A 72 -13.68 -1.99 41.46
C VAL A 72 -14.94 -2.82 41.30
N LEU A 73 -16.06 -2.29 41.78
CA LEU A 73 -17.37 -2.93 41.70
C LEU A 73 -18.48 -1.88 41.55
N ARG A 74 -19.64 -2.33 41.08
CA ARG A 74 -20.84 -1.50 41.02
C ARG A 74 -21.43 -1.40 42.42
N ARG A 75 -21.68 -0.18 42.89
CA ARG A 75 -22.40 0.04 44.14
C ARG A 75 -23.87 -0.45 43.98
N PRO A 76 -24.38 -1.32 44.88
CA PRO A 76 -25.79 -1.68 44.92
C PRO A 76 -26.64 -0.44 45.30
N GLU A 77 -27.79 -0.27 44.64
CA GLU A 77 -28.74 0.78 45.00
C GLU A 77 -29.61 0.30 46.18
N ARG A 78 -29.71 1.11 47.24
CA ARG A 78 -30.63 0.90 48.39
C ARG A 78 -30.43 -0.40 49.18
N VAL A 79 -29.31 -1.10 48.99
CA VAL A 79 -28.97 -2.33 49.71
C VAL A 79 -27.64 -2.11 50.44
N SER A 80 -27.61 -2.42 51.73
CA SER A 80 -26.36 -2.38 52.51
C SER A 80 -25.39 -3.43 51.96
N LEU A 81 -24.15 -3.02 51.74
CA LEU A 81 -23.10 -3.89 51.23
C LEU A 81 -22.29 -4.42 52.40
N ARG A 82 -22.23 -5.74 52.54
CA ARG A 82 -21.31 -6.42 53.45
C ARG A 82 -20.28 -7.18 52.62
N ALA A 83 -19.06 -6.67 52.53
CA ALA A 83 -17.97 -7.27 51.77
C ALA A 83 -16.97 -7.94 52.69
N VAL A 84 -16.68 -9.21 52.45
CA VAL A 84 -15.60 -9.96 53.10
C VAL A 84 -14.40 -9.96 52.17
N LEU A 85 -13.28 -9.44 52.66
CA LEU A 85 -12.01 -9.38 51.95
C LEU A 85 -11.06 -10.42 52.57
N SER A 86 -10.46 -11.25 51.73
CA SER A 86 -9.56 -12.30 52.17
C SER A 86 -8.25 -12.28 51.38
N ALA A 87 -7.13 -12.22 52.11
CA ALA A 87 -5.80 -12.52 51.60
C ALA A 87 -5.41 -13.92 52.11
N GLU A 88 -5.98 -14.95 51.49
CA GLU A 88 -5.88 -16.36 51.91
C GLU A 88 -4.43 -16.82 52.12
N SER A 89 -3.50 -16.36 51.28
CA SER A 89 -2.07 -16.69 51.39
C SER A 89 -1.40 -16.16 52.65
N LEU A 90 -2.00 -15.17 53.30
CA LEU A 90 -1.53 -14.56 54.56
C LEU A 90 -2.43 -14.92 55.75
N GLY A 91 -3.51 -15.68 55.53
CA GLY A 91 -4.51 -15.98 56.56
C GLY A 91 -5.30 -14.75 57.06
N LEU A 92 -5.22 -13.62 56.36
CA LEU A 92 -5.88 -12.37 56.76
C LEU A 92 -7.29 -12.30 56.19
N ASN A 93 -8.26 -11.99 57.05
CA ASN A 93 -9.65 -11.76 56.68
C ASN A 93 -10.16 -10.49 57.36
N THR A 94 -10.84 -9.63 56.61
CA THR A 94 -11.49 -8.44 57.16
C THR A 94 -12.84 -8.24 56.51
N GLU A 95 -13.69 -7.45 57.16
CA GLU A 95 -15.01 -7.14 56.67
C GLU A 95 -15.18 -5.64 56.48
N LEU A 96 -15.86 -5.25 55.41
CA LEU A 96 -16.27 -3.88 55.13
C LEU A 96 -17.79 -3.84 55.02
N SER A 97 -18.44 -3.09 55.92
CA SER A 97 -19.89 -2.86 55.90
C SER A 97 -20.21 -1.42 55.51
N LEU A 98 -21.03 -1.25 54.47
CA LEU A 98 -21.49 0.05 53.97
C LEU A 98 -23.02 0.09 53.97
N ALA A 99 -23.61 1.09 54.63
CA ALA A 99 -25.05 1.27 54.62
C ALA A 99 -25.58 1.67 53.23
N GLY A 100 -26.72 1.11 52.81
CA GLY A 100 -27.22 1.20 51.44
C GLY A 100 -27.35 2.62 50.86
N ASP A 101 -27.77 3.59 51.67
CA ASP A 101 -27.99 4.98 51.25
C ASP A 101 -26.90 5.96 51.74
N ALA A 102 -25.89 5.50 52.48
CA ALA A 102 -24.85 6.39 53.00
C ALA A 102 -23.95 6.93 51.87
N PRO A 103 -23.59 8.21 51.84
CA PRO A 103 -22.66 8.73 50.85
C PRO A 103 -21.31 8.01 50.98
N LEU A 104 -20.71 7.62 49.85
CA LEU A 104 -19.35 7.07 49.88
C LEU A 104 -18.36 8.19 50.25
N PRO A 105 -17.30 7.88 51.01
CA PRO A 105 -16.20 8.80 51.21
C PRO A 105 -15.69 9.38 49.89
N ALA A 106 -15.34 10.67 49.93
CA ALA A 106 -14.74 11.35 48.80
C ALA A 106 -13.41 10.66 48.44
N PHE A 107 -13.12 10.60 47.15
CA PHE A 107 -11.89 10.02 46.64
C PHE A 107 -10.66 10.73 47.24
N ASP A 108 -9.78 9.97 47.89
CA ASP A 108 -8.56 10.49 48.49
C ASP A 108 -7.32 9.98 47.74
N ALA A 109 -6.69 10.89 47.00
CA ALA A 109 -5.47 10.60 46.26
C ALA A 109 -4.26 10.31 47.17
N ALA A 110 -4.23 10.85 48.40
CA ALA A 110 -3.18 10.58 49.36
C ALA A 110 -3.25 9.14 49.85
N ALA A 111 -4.43 8.72 50.32
CA ALA A 111 -4.70 7.35 50.75
C ALA A 111 -4.34 6.28 49.71
N LEU A 112 -4.43 6.60 48.42
CA LEU A 112 -4.13 5.70 47.32
C LEU A 112 -2.66 5.66 46.91
N LEU A 113 -1.92 6.76 47.05
CA LEU A 113 -0.56 6.90 46.53
C LEU A 113 0.53 6.89 47.61
N ASP A 114 0.17 7.23 48.85
CA ASP A 114 1.12 7.28 49.94
C ASP A 114 1.59 5.87 50.29
N ASP A 115 2.87 5.77 50.65
CA ASP A 115 3.54 4.50 50.98
C ASP A 115 3.57 3.47 49.83
N LEU A 116 3.33 3.89 48.59
CA LEU A 116 3.52 3.04 47.41
C LEU A 116 4.98 3.05 46.95
N GLU A 117 5.45 1.91 46.44
CA GLU A 117 6.72 1.87 45.71
C GLU A 117 6.70 2.83 44.51
N ARG A 118 7.89 3.28 44.10
CA ARG A 118 8.08 4.32 43.07
C ARG A 118 7.28 4.07 41.78
N GLN A 119 7.13 2.81 41.36
CA GLN A 119 6.43 2.46 40.11
C GLN A 119 4.94 2.14 40.31
N ALA A 120 4.51 1.82 41.52
CA ALA A 120 3.14 1.37 41.80
C ALA A 120 2.09 2.46 41.53
N GLY A 121 2.41 3.73 41.78
CA GLY A 121 1.55 4.85 41.42
C GLY A 121 1.31 4.99 39.91
N ALA A 122 2.33 4.71 39.09
CA ALA A 122 2.19 4.68 37.63
C ALA A 122 1.32 3.51 37.17
N THR A 123 1.48 2.33 37.78
CA THR A 123 0.64 1.15 37.52
C THR A 123 -0.84 1.43 37.83
N LEU A 124 -1.12 2.09 38.96
CA LEU A 124 -2.49 2.50 39.32
C LEU A 124 -3.11 3.39 38.25
N VAL A 125 -2.43 4.46 37.86
CA VAL A 125 -2.95 5.40 36.86
C VAL A 125 -3.06 4.75 35.48
N SER A 126 -2.09 3.93 35.07
CA SER A 126 -2.16 3.20 33.80
C SER A 126 -3.36 2.25 33.77
N THR A 127 -3.67 1.59 34.88
CA THR A 127 -4.83 0.70 35.00
C THR A 127 -6.14 1.47 34.95
N LEU A 128 -6.21 2.61 35.66
CA LEU A 128 -7.36 3.51 35.66
C LEU A 128 -7.69 4.05 34.27
N LEU A 129 -6.67 4.54 33.55
CA LEU A 129 -6.85 5.14 32.23
C LEU A 129 -7.13 4.10 31.15
N GLY A 130 -6.48 2.94 31.23
CA GLY A 130 -6.60 1.86 30.26
C GLY A 130 -7.81 0.98 30.48
N LEU A 131 -7.71 0.01 31.40
CA LEU A 131 -8.71 -1.04 31.58
C LEU A 131 -9.97 -0.52 32.29
N TRP A 132 -9.82 0.29 33.33
CA TRP A 132 -10.93 0.65 34.19
C TRP A 132 -11.77 1.82 33.67
N SER A 133 -11.24 2.65 32.76
CA SER A 133 -12.00 3.76 32.18
C SER A 133 -13.25 3.29 31.42
N GLY A 134 -13.22 2.08 30.82
CA GLY A 134 -14.38 1.48 30.15
C GLY A 134 -15.46 0.94 31.10
N LEU A 135 -15.13 0.67 32.37
CA LEU A 135 -16.07 0.12 33.35
C LEU A 135 -17.13 1.15 33.72
N PHE A 136 -18.38 0.73 33.89
CA PHE A 136 -19.48 1.56 34.42
C PHE A 136 -19.64 2.94 33.76
N ARG A 137 -19.26 3.08 32.48
CA ARG A 137 -19.25 4.36 31.73
C ARG A 137 -18.38 5.44 32.39
N LEU A 138 -17.31 5.05 33.09
CA LEU A 138 -16.38 5.96 33.77
C LEU A 138 -15.64 6.89 32.80
N GLN A 139 -15.42 6.45 31.55
CA GLN A 139 -14.63 7.14 30.54
C GLN A 139 -15.00 8.62 30.36
N ARG A 140 -16.29 8.97 30.48
CA ARG A 140 -16.81 10.34 30.35
C ARG A 140 -17.38 10.91 31.66
N ASN A 141 -17.17 10.22 32.78
CA ASN A 141 -17.74 10.62 34.06
C ASN A 141 -16.91 11.74 34.70
N THR A 142 -17.54 12.87 35.02
CA THR A 142 -16.86 14.06 35.55
C THR A 142 -16.18 13.82 36.90
N THR A 143 -16.79 13.04 37.80
CA THR A 143 -16.20 12.66 39.09
C THR A 143 -14.95 11.80 38.89
N PHE A 144 -15.01 10.81 38.01
CA PHE A 144 -13.86 9.98 37.66
C PHE A 144 -12.71 10.82 37.10
N LEU A 145 -12.99 11.69 36.14
CA LEU A 145 -11.99 12.57 35.52
C LEU A 145 -11.34 13.51 36.54
N ARG A 146 -12.13 14.05 37.48
CA ARG A 146 -11.61 14.85 38.60
C ARG A 146 -10.68 14.03 39.50
N ASN A 147 -11.09 12.82 39.88
CA ASN A 147 -10.32 11.93 40.74
C ASN A 147 -8.99 11.52 40.09
N VAL A 148 -9.01 11.18 38.80
CA VAL A 148 -7.79 10.90 38.01
C VAL A 148 -6.89 12.13 37.94
N LYS A 149 -7.43 13.33 37.70
CA LYS A 149 -6.64 14.58 37.71
C LYS A 149 -6.01 14.86 39.08
N MET A 150 -6.66 14.49 40.19
CA MET A 150 -6.08 14.58 41.54
C MET A 150 -4.86 13.65 41.70
N LEU A 151 -4.96 12.38 41.26
CA LEU A 151 -3.83 11.46 41.25
C LEU A 151 -2.67 11.99 40.40
N LEU A 152 -2.96 12.47 39.19
CA LEU A 152 -1.96 13.00 38.28
C LEU A 152 -1.21 14.21 38.87
N ARG A 153 -1.92 15.13 39.53
CA ARG A 153 -1.29 16.28 40.21
C ARG A 153 -0.42 15.88 41.39
N ARG A 154 -0.70 14.75 42.06
CA ARG A 154 0.15 14.25 43.16
C ARG A 154 1.40 13.57 42.61
N LEU A 155 1.27 12.76 41.56
CA LEU A 155 2.39 12.09 40.91
C LEU A 155 3.30 13.04 40.13
N GLU A 156 2.72 14.07 39.51
CA GLU A 156 3.44 15.09 38.74
C GLU A 156 2.96 16.49 39.18
N PRO A 157 3.48 17.04 40.29
CA PRO A 157 3.05 18.34 40.83
C PRO A 157 3.30 19.53 39.90
N SER A 158 4.32 19.43 39.05
CA SER A 158 4.69 20.47 38.08
C SER A 158 4.76 19.88 36.67
N PRO A 159 3.61 19.55 36.05
CA PRO A 159 3.58 18.91 34.75
C PRO A 159 4.14 19.85 33.68
N GLN A 160 5.17 19.39 32.97
CA GLN A 160 5.71 20.16 31.86
C GLN A 160 4.68 20.34 30.73
N PRO A 161 4.78 21.42 29.95
CA PRO A 161 3.86 21.66 28.87
C PRO A 161 4.14 20.77 27.64
N ALA A 162 3.07 20.41 26.94
CA ALA A 162 3.10 19.94 25.56
C ALA A 162 2.52 21.04 24.66
N ALA A 163 3.37 21.63 23.83
CA ALA A 163 2.99 22.72 22.94
C ALA A 163 2.50 22.17 21.60
N ILE A 164 1.44 22.77 21.06
CA ILE A 164 1.05 22.55 19.67
C ILE A 164 1.96 23.41 18.78
N VAL A 165 2.82 22.77 18.00
CA VAL A 165 3.84 23.45 17.18
C VAL A 165 3.48 23.53 15.70
N ALA A 166 2.59 22.67 15.22
CA ALA A 166 2.09 22.71 13.85
C ALA A 166 0.68 22.12 13.72
N ARG A 167 -0.05 22.51 12.66
CA ARG A 167 -1.33 21.92 12.25
C ARG A 167 -1.20 21.19 10.91
N ALA A 168 -1.76 19.99 10.82
CA ALA A 168 -1.89 19.21 9.60
C ALA A 168 -3.36 19.18 9.13
N VAL A 169 -3.71 18.24 8.26
CA VAL A 169 -5.07 18.06 7.72
C VAL A 169 -6.04 17.48 8.77
N ASP A 170 -7.34 17.64 8.55
CA ASP A 170 -8.42 17.02 9.35
C ASP A 170 -8.30 17.24 10.87
N GLY A 171 -7.81 18.42 11.28
CA GLY A 171 -7.65 18.76 12.70
C GLY A 171 -6.46 18.08 13.39
N LEU A 172 -5.62 17.34 12.66
CA LEU A 172 -4.36 16.82 13.20
C LEU A 172 -3.44 17.96 13.61
N VAL A 173 -2.74 17.76 14.72
CA VAL A 173 -1.75 18.68 15.27
C VAL A 173 -0.49 17.93 15.64
N LEU A 174 0.63 18.61 15.52
CA LEU A 174 1.92 18.15 16.03
C LEU A 174 2.13 18.74 17.43
N LEU A 175 2.20 17.86 18.42
CA LEU A 175 2.60 18.20 19.78
C LEU A 175 4.10 18.02 19.95
N GLN A 176 4.72 18.94 20.70
CA GLN A 176 6.12 18.86 21.11
C GLN A 176 6.23 19.10 22.62
N THR A 177 7.00 18.28 23.32
CA THR A 177 7.26 18.43 24.75
C THR A 177 8.68 17.96 25.11
N PRO A 178 9.35 18.57 26.11
CA PRO A 178 10.56 17.97 26.65
C PRO A 178 10.25 16.62 27.31
N PHE A 179 11.13 15.66 27.11
CA PHE A 179 10.92 14.29 27.57
C PHE A 179 12.21 13.72 28.19
N PRO A 180 12.13 12.95 29.29
CA PRO A 180 13.31 12.38 29.92
C PRO A 180 13.99 11.34 29.01
N ALA A 181 15.29 11.50 28.79
CA ALA A 181 16.07 10.59 27.92
C ALA A 181 16.12 9.15 28.45
N GLY A 182 16.03 8.96 29.77
CA GLY A 182 16.04 7.65 30.43
C GLY A 182 14.67 6.99 30.58
N PHE A 183 13.59 7.60 30.10
CA PHE A 183 12.28 6.94 30.12
C PHE A 183 12.30 5.83 29.06
N GLY A 184 12.03 4.56 29.41
CA GLY A 184 12.06 3.48 28.43
C GLY A 184 10.88 3.51 27.47
N THR A 185 10.39 2.34 27.07
CA THR A 185 9.35 2.24 26.03
C THR A 185 8.02 2.85 26.50
N ILE A 186 7.40 3.67 25.65
CA ILE A 186 6.04 4.18 25.90
C ILE A 186 5.04 3.12 25.42
N HIS A 187 4.25 2.56 26.33
CA HIS A 187 3.22 1.56 26.03
C HIS A 187 1.88 2.18 25.63
N ALA A 188 1.51 3.29 26.26
CA ALA A 188 0.27 3.98 25.96
C ALA A 188 0.37 5.48 26.20
N ILE A 189 -0.44 6.22 25.45
CA ILE A 189 -0.62 7.66 25.58
C ILE A 189 -2.11 7.91 25.75
N HIS A 190 -2.49 8.55 26.85
CA HIS A 190 -3.89 8.89 27.12
C HIS A 190 -4.07 10.40 27.19
N ARG A 191 -5.14 10.90 26.58
CA ARG A 191 -5.65 12.25 26.77
C ARG A 191 -6.74 12.22 27.82
N VAL A 192 -6.62 13.05 28.85
CA VAL A 192 -7.64 13.25 29.90
C VAL A 192 -8.16 14.68 29.78
N SER A 193 -9.36 14.82 29.23
CA SER A 193 -10.04 16.10 29.01
C SER A 193 -11.37 16.15 29.79
N PRO A 194 -12.05 17.30 29.86
CA PRO A 194 -13.41 17.37 30.39
C PRO A 194 -14.42 16.47 29.65
N ARG A 195 -14.12 16.08 28.39
CA ARG A 195 -14.98 15.20 27.57
C ARG A 195 -14.77 13.72 27.87
N GLY A 196 -13.62 13.35 28.44
CA GLY A 196 -13.33 11.98 28.82
C GLY A 196 -11.86 11.59 28.79
N VAL A 197 -11.61 10.30 28.99
CA VAL A 197 -10.33 9.64 28.75
C VAL A 197 -10.32 9.02 27.37
N GLU A 198 -9.28 9.28 26.60
CA GLU A 198 -9.07 8.71 25.28
C GLU A 198 -7.64 8.16 25.15
N ARG A 199 -7.50 6.95 24.62
CA ARG A 199 -6.19 6.42 24.23
C ARG A 199 -5.84 6.94 22.84
N LEU A 200 -4.74 7.68 22.72
CA LEU A 200 -4.29 8.21 21.45
C LEU A 200 -3.64 7.10 20.60
N LYS A 201 -3.92 7.15 19.30
CA LYS A 201 -3.36 6.21 18.31
C LYS A 201 -1.96 6.60 17.83
N GLY A 202 -1.62 7.89 17.96
CA GLY A 202 -0.34 8.40 17.49
C GLY A 202 0.85 7.75 18.19
N GLN A 203 1.89 7.46 17.43
CA GLN A 203 3.16 6.95 17.92
C GLN A 203 4.10 8.12 18.25
N PRO A 204 4.73 8.13 19.42
CA PRO A 204 5.65 9.20 19.77
C PRO A 204 7.00 9.02 19.05
N HIS A 205 7.58 10.12 18.58
CA HIS A 205 8.96 10.17 18.10
C HIS A 205 9.84 11.01 19.02
N ARG A 206 10.99 10.47 19.42
CA ARG A 206 11.96 11.18 20.24
C ARG A 206 13.11 11.70 19.41
N SER A 207 13.46 12.96 19.64
CA SER A 207 14.58 13.63 19.00
C SER A 207 15.54 14.17 20.06
N ARG A 208 16.84 14.01 19.84
CA ARG A 208 17.86 14.56 20.74
C ARG A 208 18.03 16.05 20.46
N LEU A 209 17.95 16.86 21.52
CA LEU A 209 18.14 18.30 21.48
C LEU A 209 19.57 18.74 21.89
N GLY A 210 20.46 17.77 22.18
CA GLY A 210 21.82 18.01 22.69
C GLY A 210 21.88 18.16 24.23
N ARG A 211 23.08 18.10 24.81
CA ARG A 211 23.34 18.16 26.28
C ARG A 211 22.46 17.21 27.12
N GLY A 212 22.22 16.00 26.61
CA GLY A 212 21.41 14.98 27.30
C GLY A 212 19.90 15.23 27.34
N ARG A 213 19.37 16.19 26.57
CA ARG A 213 17.93 16.49 26.52
C ARG A 213 17.27 15.85 25.30
N GLU A 214 16.05 15.36 25.47
CA GLU A 214 15.19 14.87 24.39
C GLU A 214 13.90 15.69 24.31
N ALA A 215 13.38 15.81 23.10
CA ALA A 215 12.01 16.23 22.84
C ALA A 215 11.21 15.08 22.25
N LEU A 216 9.99 14.91 22.75
CA LEU A 216 9.00 14.01 22.21
C LEU A 216 8.05 14.79 21.30
N HIS A 217 7.80 14.21 20.13
CA HIS A 217 6.88 14.68 19.11
C HIS A 217 5.75 13.66 18.95
N LEU A 218 4.51 14.14 18.78
CA LEU A 218 3.34 13.27 18.63
C LEU A 218 2.32 13.92 17.69
N LEU A 219 1.88 13.19 16.66
CA LEU A 219 0.70 13.58 15.88
C LEU A 219 -0.57 13.07 16.56
N THR A 220 -1.55 13.96 16.69
CA THR A 220 -2.86 13.61 17.27
C THR A 220 -3.93 14.58 16.79
N VAL A 221 -5.20 14.20 16.89
CA VAL A 221 -6.32 15.09 16.57
C VAL A 221 -6.52 16.07 17.72
N ALA A 222 -6.40 17.37 17.44
CA ALA A 222 -6.88 18.39 18.37
C ALA A 222 -8.38 18.52 18.20
N GLU A 223 -9.15 18.13 19.22
CA GLU A 223 -10.52 18.62 19.30
C GLU A 223 -10.47 20.10 19.72
N GLU A 224 -11.38 20.92 19.20
CA GLU A 224 -11.58 22.28 19.69
C GLU A 224 -11.93 22.23 21.18
N ALA A 225 -10.90 22.48 22.00
CA ALA A 225 -10.97 22.37 23.45
C ALA A 225 -11.77 23.55 24.02
N GLY A 226 -12.79 23.25 24.82
CA GLY A 226 -13.35 24.20 25.79
C GLY A 226 -12.31 24.61 26.83
N GLU A 227 -12.56 25.72 27.55
CA GLU A 227 -11.62 26.36 28.47
C GLU A 227 -10.97 25.39 29.48
N GLN A 228 -9.63 25.35 29.43
CA GLN A 228 -8.65 24.84 30.40
C GLN A 228 -8.56 23.33 30.74
N SER A 229 -7.31 22.82 30.59
CA SER A 229 -6.68 21.67 31.26
C SER A 229 -6.89 20.25 30.69
N ASP A 230 -6.50 20.05 29.43
CA ASP A 230 -6.25 18.71 28.89
C ASP A 230 -4.89 18.20 29.36
N TRP A 231 -4.88 16.97 29.86
CA TRP A 231 -3.66 16.27 30.28
C TRP A 231 -3.30 15.20 29.27
N LEU A 232 -2.01 15.11 28.95
CA LEU A 232 -1.42 14.05 28.15
C LEU A 232 -0.58 13.17 29.06
N VAL A 233 -0.95 11.90 29.17
CA VAL A 233 -0.34 10.95 30.10
C VAL A 233 0.35 9.84 29.33
N PHE A 234 1.67 9.76 29.46
CA PHE A 234 2.51 8.73 28.88
C PHE A 234 2.78 7.66 29.93
N THR A 235 2.49 6.40 29.62
CA THR A 235 2.76 5.27 30.52
C THR A 235 3.70 4.26 29.85
N GLY A 236 4.59 3.69 30.65
CA GLY A 236 5.56 2.67 30.25
C GLY A 236 5.91 1.78 31.44
N PRO A 237 6.78 0.77 31.24
CA PRO A 237 7.19 -0.13 32.31
C PRO A 237 7.97 0.61 33.41
N ASP A 238 8.69 1.67 33.04
CA ASP A 238 9.53 2.45 33.96
C ASP A 238 8.78 3.53 34.73
N GLY A 239 7.48 3.73 34.43
CA GLY A 239 6.63 4.68 35.14
C GLY A 239 5.72 5.52 34.25
N LEU A 240 5.46 6.75 34.69
CA LEU A 240 4.51 7.67 34.09
C LEU A 240 5.12 9.06 33.90
N GLN A 241 4.69 9.75 32.85
CA GLN A 241 4.96 11.17 32.62
C GLN A 241 3.66 11.87 32.25
N ALA A 242 3.34 12.95 32.95
CA ALA A 242 2.15 13.76 32.67
C ALA A 242 2.53 15.13 32.09
N ARG A 243 1.77 15.60 31.10
CA ARG A 243 1.94 16.91 30.47
C ARG A 243 0.61 17.64 30.41
N THR A 244 0.67 18.97 30.44
CA THR A 244 -0.49 19.81 30.15
C THR A 244 -0.41 20.30 28.73
N ILE A 245 -1.50 20.18 27.96
CA ILE A 245 -1.52 20.69 26.59
C ILE A 245 -1.67 22.21 26.66
N LEU A 246 -0.66 22.94 26.18
CA LEU A 246 -0.71 24.40 26.10
C LEU A 246 -1.47 24.83 24.85
N ARG A 247 -2.37 25.80 25.06
CA ARG A 247 -2.98 26.50 23.94
C ARG A 247 -1.93 27.40 23.28
N PRO A 248 -1.96 27.50 21.95
CA PRO A 248 -1.10 28.41 21.24
C PRO A 248 -1.56 29.86 21.47
N ASP A 249 -0.66 30.74 21.91
CA ASP A 249 -0.94 32.18 22.04
C ASP A 249 -0.89 32.92 20.68
N LYS A 250 -0.42 32.24 19.63
CA LYS A 250 -0.26 32.76 18.27
C LYS A 250 -0.88 31.80 17.25
N LYS A 251 -1.12 32.30 16.04
CA LYS A 251 -1.53 31.45 14.91
C LYS A 251 -0.47 30.36 14.69
N ILE A 252 -0.89 29.10 14.82
CA ILE A 252 -0.01 27.94 14.58
C ILE A 252 0.24 27.80 13.07
N GLN A 253 1.48 27.55 12.70
CA GLN A 253 1.88 27.29 11.32
C GLN A 253 1.40 25.92 10.80
N SER A 254 1.38 25.74 9.48
CA SER A 254 1.10 24.42 8.89
C SER A 254 2.26 23.45 9.14
N LEU A 255 1.96 22.14 9.11
CA LEU A 255 2.98 21.09 9.23
C LEU A 255 4.04 21.22 8.14
N THR A 256 3.65 21.53 6.90
CA THR A 256 4.59 21.76 5.80
C THR A 256 5.52 22.94 6.07
N ALA A 257 5.03 24.06 6.61
CA ALA A 257 5.87 25.19 6.99
C ALA A 257 6.84 24.81 8.12
N TRP A 258 6.33 24.13 9.14
CA TRP A 258 7.16 23.65 10.26
C TRP A 258 8.26 22.68 9.79
N LEU A 259 7.94 21.79 8.85
CA LEU A 259 8.89 20.85 8.24
C LEU A 259 9.97 21.54 7.40
N ARG A 260 9.68 22.67 6.75
CA ARG A 260 10.72 23.46 6.05
C ARG A 260 11.76 23.99 7.02
N GLU A 261 11.32 24.44 8.20
CA GLU A 261 12.17 25.02 9.23
C GLU A 261 12.96 23.94 9.99
N HIS A 262 12.32 22.81 10.33
CA HIS A 262 12.86 21.81 11.27
C HIS A 262 13.20 20.47 10.61
N GLY A 263 12.45 20.07 9.58
CA GLY A 263 12.53 18.74 8.96
C GLY A 263 13.89 18.44 8.32
N LYS A 264 14.61 19.47 7.87
CA LYS A 264 15.97 19.32 7.33
C LYS A 264 16.99 18.89 8.38
N ARG A 265 16.87 19.39 9.62
CA ARG A 265 17.79 19.09 10.73
C ARG A 265 17.45 17.77 11.44
N ALA A 266 16.20 17.35 11.34
CA ALA A 266 15.68 16.14 11.97
C ALA A 266 14.98 15.24 10.95
N ALA A 267 15.73 14.77 9.96
CA ALA A 267 15.15 14.02 8.83
C ALA A 267 14.42 12.73 9.27
N GLY A 268 14.87 12.05 10.33
CA GLY A 268 14.17 10.89 10.90
C GLY A 268 12.83 11.25 11.55
N LEU A 269 12.73 12.42 12.20
CA LEU A 269 11.45 12.93 12.71
C LEU A 269 10.53 13.28 11.55
N ARG A 270 11.04 13.95 10.51
CA ARG A 270 10.27 14.25 9.29
C ARG A 270 9.65 12.98 8.70
N GLU A 271 10.46 11.95 8.45
CA GLU A 271 9.98 10.66 7.93
C GLU A 271 8.93 10.04 8.85
N HIS A 272 9.18 10.01 10.17
CA HIS A 272 8.22 9.47 11.11
C HIS A 272 6.85 10.13 10.99
N LEU A 273 6.80 11.47 11.02
CA LEU A 273 5.56 12.22 10.92
C LEU A 273 4.82 11.95 9.60
N LEU A 274 5.55 11.93 8.49
CA LEU A 274 4.98 11.71 7.16
C LEU A 274 4.36 10.32 7.00
N MET A 275 5.02 9.29 7.53
CA MET A 275 4.55 7.90 7.40
C MET A 275 3.47 7.54 8.43
N GLU A 276 3.30 8.34 9.47
CA GLU A 276 2.29 8.14 10.51
C GLU A 276 0.92 8.71 10.11
N MET A 277 0.88 9.87 9.44
CA MET A 277 -0.36 10.57 9.08
C MET A 277 -1.44 9.69 8.42
N PRO A 278 -1.13 8.80 7.47
CA PRO A 278 -2.12 7.92 6.87
C PRO A 278 -2.89 7.04 7.86
N GLY A 279 -2.24 6.61 8.94
CA GLY A 279 -2.88 5.79 9.98
C GLY A 279 -3.78 6.59 10.92
N LEU A 280 -3.72 7.92 10.86
CA LEU A 280 -4.42 8.82 11.77
C LEU A 280 -5.62 9.52 11.14
N THR A 281 -5.62 9.72 9.82
CA THR A 281 -6.74 10.37 9.11
C THR A 281 -6.89 9.90 7.67
N THR A 282 -8.10 10.01 7.13
CA THR A 282 -8.46 9.61 5.76
C THR A 282 -7.72 10.40 4.69
N SER A 283 -7.43 11.68 4.93
CA SER A 283 -6.66 12.52 3.99
C SER A 283 -5.15 12.45 4.22
N GLY A 284 -4.69 11.56 5.11
CA GLY A 284 -3.31 11.51 5.58
C GLY A 284 -2.31 11.12 4.50
N ASP A 285 -2.73 10.28 3.55
CA ASP A 285 -1.92 9.88 2.40
C ASP A 285 -1.56 11.06 1.49
N VAL A 286 -2.59 11.77 1.03
CA VAL A 286 -2.43 12.95 0.16
C VAL A 286 -1.64 14.05 0.87
N ALA A 287 -1.97 14.32 2.13
CA ALA A 287 -1.27 15.32 2.94
C ALA A 287 0.21 14.97 3.15
N SER A 288 0.55 13.68 3.27
CA SER A 288 1.94 13.22 3.38
C SER A 288 2.73 13.48 2.10
N VAL A 289 2.13 13.17 0.95
CA VAL A 289 2.74 13.46 -0.37
C VAL A 289 2.93 14.97 -0.55
N GLU A 290 1.90 15.77 -0.29
CA GLU A 290 1.97 17.24 -0.40
C GLU A 290 3.01 17.85 0.54
N ALA A 291 3.10 17.39 1.78
CA ALA A 291 4.10 17.86 2.73
C ALA A 291 5.53 17.51 2.29
N GLN A 292 5.72 16.35 1.66
CA GLN A 292 7.02 15.96 1.10
C GLN A 292 7.46 16.84 -0.06
N LEU A 293 6.54 17.12 -0.99
CA LEU A 293 6.78 17.99 -2.15
C LEU A 293 6.92 19.46 -1.75
N GLY A 294 6.16 19.89 -0.74
CA GLY A 294 6.19 21.26 -0.23
C GLY A 294 7.37 21.55 0.71
N ALA A 295 7.96 20.52 1.32
CA ALA A 295 9.13 20.62 2.22
C ALA A 295 10.13 19.47 1.95
N PRO A 296 10.80 19.47 0.77
CA PRO A 296 11.76 18.43 0.43
C PRO A 296 13.03 18.55 1.27
N LEU A 297 13.67 17.40 1.52
CA LEU A 297 15.03 17.34 2.05
C LEU A 297 16.02 17.83 1.00
N ASP A 298 17.12 18.43 1.45
CA ASP A 298 18.21 18.79 0.55
C ASP A 298 18.82 17.51 -0.04
N ARG A 299 18.95 17.47 -1.38
CA ARG A 299 19.63 16.37 -2.07
C ARG A 299 21.08 16.30 -1.59
N GLN A 300 21.52 15.11 -1.18
CA GLN A 300 22.88 14.86 -0.71
C GLN A 300 23.55 13.83 -1.61
N ARG A 301 24.68 14.25 -2.21
CA ARG A 301 25.56 13.44 -3.04
C ARG A 301 26.99 13.61 -2.55
N VAL A 302 27.85 12.63 -2.81
CA VAL A 302 29.29 12.73 -2.52
C VAL A 302 29.98 13.35 -3.74
N THR A 303 30.77 14.40 -3.50
CA THR A 303 31.65 15.02 -4.49
C THR A 303 32.94 15.49 -3.81
N GLY A 304 34.09 14.98 -4.24
CA GLY A 304 35.40 15.44 -3.76
C GLY A 304 36.38 14.29 -3.46
N ALA A 305 37.67 14.62 -3.29
CA ALA A 305 38.74 13.66 -2.96
C ALA A 305 38.83 12.41 -3.88
N GLY A 306 38.46 12.56 -5.16
CA GLY A 306 38.42 11.45 -6.12
C GLY A 306 37.21 10.54 -6.02
N LEU A 307 36.33 10.72 -5.02
CA LEU A 307 35.09 9.97 -4.82
C LEU A 307 33.88 10.80 -5.26
N SER A 308 33.02 10.19 -6.06
CA SER A 308 31.69 10.75 -6.37
C SER A 308 30.64 9.67 -6.22
N ALA A 309 29.48 9.97 -5.65
CA ALA A 309 28.40 9.00 -5.51
C ALA A 309 27.03 9.67 -5.34
N GLU A 310 25.99 9.03 -5.85
CA GLU A 310 24.61 9.44 -5.61
C GLU A 310 23.61 8.29 -5.70
N ILE A 311 22.44 8.51 -5.12
CA ILE A 311 21.24 7.72 -5.36
C ILE A 311 20.46 8.42 -6.47
N ALA A 312 20.29 7.73 -7.59
CA ALA A 312 19.62 8.27 -8.78
C ALA A 312 18.10 8.04 -8.72
N CYS A 313 17.67 6.86 -8.25
CA CYS A 313 16.26 6.50 -8.11
C CYS A 313 16.04 5.68 -6.84
N ALA A 314 14.98 6.00 -6.10
CA ALA A 314 14.71 5.46 -4.77
C ALA A 314 13.20 5.30 -4.51
N LEU A 315 12.56 4.35 -5.19
CA LEU A 315 11.10 4.22 -5.21
C LEU A 315 10.61 3.29 -4.08
N SER A 316 9.98 3.86 -3.06
CA SER A 316 9.41 3.11 -1.94
C SER A 316 8.00 2.59 -2.22
N THR A 317 7.83 1.28 -2.08
CA THR A 317 6.56 0.55 -2.22
C THR A 317 6.28 -0.32 -1.01
N ALA A 318 5.12 -1.00 -0.98
CA ALA A 318 4.82 -1.98 0.06
C ALA A 318 5.70 -3.25 -0.05
N ARG A 319 6.29 -3.49 -1.22
CA ARG A 319 7.16 -4.65 -1.50
C ARG A 319 8.64 -4.38 -1.23
N GLY A 320 9.02 -3.15 -0.92
CA GLY A 320 10.41 -2.73 -0.70
C GLY A 320 10.69 -1.35 -1.29
N THR A 321 11.92 -0.89 -1.16
CA THR A 321 12.39 0.34 -1.81
C THR A 321 13.39 -0.03 -2.89
N LEU A 322 13.06 0.22 -4.17
CA LEU A 322 14.02 0.09 -5.26
C LEU A 322 15.07 1.18 -5.09
N VAL A 323 16.33 0.80 -4.92
CA VAL A 323 17.46 1.73 -4.81
C VAL A 323 18.37 1.52 -6.00
N THR A 324 18.54 2.56 -6.80
CA THR A 324 19.54 2.59 -7.87
C THR A 324 20.36 3.86 -7.81
N GLY A 325 21.63 3.75 -8.14
CA GLY A 325 22.57 4.85 -8.07
C GLY A 325 23.88 4.50 -8.72
N TRP A 326 24.87 5.35 -8.50
CA TRP A 326 26.22 5.11 -9.01
C TRP A 326 27.26 5.71 -8.07
N PHE A 327 28.48 5.19 -8.18
CA PHE A 327 29.65 5.79 -7.57
C PHE A 327 30.88 5.65 -8.47
N ARG A 328 31.77 6.63 -8.39
CA ARG A 328 33.11 6.63 -9.00
C ARG A 328 34.11 6.63 -7.87
N ASP A 329 34.87 5.54 -7.77
CA ASP A 329 35.76 5.28 -6.64
C ASP A 329 37.11 4.70 -7.12
N PRO A 330 37.99 5.55 -7.69
CA PRO A 330 39.30 5.13 -8.19
C PRO A 330 40.26 4.73 -7.06
N LEU A 331 39.97 5.13 -5.82
CA LEU A 331 40.79 4.86 -4.63
C LEU A 331 40.27 3.65 -3.83
N ASN A 332 39.22 2.95 -4.31
CA ASN A 332 38.61 1.79 -3.65
C ASN A 332 38.20 2.06 -2.19
N LEU A 333 37.68 3.25 -1.91
CA LEU A 333 37.24 3.71 -0.59
C LEU A 333 35.86 3.17 -0.20
N VAL A 334 35.00 2.87 -1.16
CA VAL A 334 33.61 2.46 -0.94
C VAL A 334 33.56 1.00 -0.48
N ALA A 335 32.97 0.78 0.69
CA ALA A 335 32.59 -0.54 1.17
C ALA A 335 31.22 -0.95 0.58
N GLY A 336 30.23 -0.05 0.64
CA GLY A 336 28.90 -0.32 0.09
C GLY A 336 27.89 0.78 0.44
N VAL A 337 26.62 0.40 0.53
CA VAL A 337 25.50 1.33 0.72
C VAL A 337 24.56 0.75 1.78
N ALA A 338 24.03 1.60 2.65
CA ALA A 338 23.00 1.21 3.62
C ALA A 338 21.76 2.11 3.50
N ALA A 339 20.56 1.53 3.64
CA ALA A 339 19.32 2.26 3.81
C ALA A 339 19.08 2.61 5.28
N ILE A 340 18.43 3.75 5.52
CA ILE A 340 18.06 4.18 6.88
C ILE A 340 16.55 3.99 7.04
N GLY A 341 16.15 3.15 8.01
CA GLY A 341 14.76 2.94 8.39
C GLY A 341 14.17 4.14 9.16
N ARG A 342 12.84 4.15 9.28
CA ARG A 342 12.07 5.22 9.95
C ARG A 342 12.49 5.48 11.40
N ASP A 343 12.84 4.41 12.12
CA ASP A 343 13.30 4.43 13.51
C ASP A 343 14.81 4.71 13.63
N GLY A 344 15.49 4.94 12.51
CA GLY A 344 16.93 5.16 12.44
C GLY A 344 17.76 3.88 12.35
N THR A 345 17.12 2.71 12.25
CA THR A 345 17.81 1.45 11.94
C THR A 345 18.59 1.57 10.64
N VAL A 346 19.76 0.93 10.59
CA VAL A 346 20.64 0.94 9.43
C VAL A 346 20.59 -0.44 8.80
N HIS A 347 20.06 -0.52 7.58
CA HIS A 347 20.00 -1.75 6.80
C HIS A 347 21.17 -1.74 5.81
N ASP A 348 22.20 -2.53 6.09
CA ASP A 348 23.36 -2.67 5.22
C ASP A 348 22.99 -3.47 3.96
N LEU A 349 23.08 -2.84 2.79
CA LEU A 349 22.76 -3.46 1.50
C LEU A 349 24.02 -3.95 0.77
N THR A 350 25.20 -3.85 1.38
CA THR A 350 26.49 -4.09 0.71
C THR A 350 26.57 -5.45 0.02
N GLY A 351 26.04 -6.51 0.64
CA GLY A 351 25.99 -7.85 0.07
C GLY A 351 24.92 -8.06 -1.01
N GLU A 352 23.95 -7.13 -1.09
CA GLU A 352 22.80 -7.21 -1.99
C GLU A 352 23.00 -6.39 -3.27
N LEU A 353 23.98 -5.47 -3.29
CA LEU A 353 24.26 -4.59 -4.42
C LEU A 353 24.61 -5.39 -5.69
N ARG A 354 23.75 -5.29 -6.70
CA ARG A 354 24.05 -5.70 -8.08
C ARG A 354 24.76 -4.56 -8.78
N ARG A 355 26.04 -4.73 -9.12
CA ARG A 355 26.90 -3.69 -9.70
C ARG A 355 27.04 -3.88 -11.21
N PHE A 356 27.05 -2.77 -11.95
CA PHE A 356 27.19 -2.78 -13.41
C PHE A 356 27.86 -1.48 -13.90
N PRO A 357 28.55 -1.49 -15.06
CA PRO A 357 29.19 -0.28 -15.58
C PRO A 357 28.13 0.73 -16.05
N VAL A 358 28.34 2.02 -15.74
CA VAL A 358 27.49 3.12 -16.23
C VAL A 358 28.33 4.33 -16.65
N ALA A 359 27.77 5.16 -17.53
CA ALA A 359 28.25 6.51 -17.77
C ALA A 359 27.43 7.48 -16.92
N ALA A 360 28.06 8.08 -15.92
CA ALA A 360 27.44 9.03 -15.00
C ALA A 360 27.82 10.46 -15.39
N GLU A 361 26.96 11.42 -15.04
CA GLU A 361 27.27 12.84 -15.21
C GLU A 361 28.02 13.34 -13.97
N ASP A 362 29.19 13.94 -14.18
CA ASP A 362 29.98 14.52 -13.09
C ASP A 362 29.48 15.90 -12.68
N ALA A 363 30.08 16.48 -11.63
CA ALA A 363 29.71 17.79 -11.13
C ALA A 363 29.98 18.94 -12.14
N GLY A 364 30.76 18.71 -13.19
CA GLY A 364 31.07 19.65 -14.27
C GLY A 364 30.26 19.42 -15.56
N GLY A 365 29.30 18.48 -15.56
CA GLY A 365 28.48 18.14 -16.73
C GLY A 365 29.13 17.18 -17.73
N GLY A 366 30.33 16.64 -17.42
CA GLY A 366 31.02 15.65 -18.23
C GLY A 366 30.52 14.23 -17.95
N ARG A 367 30.48 13.36 -18.97
CA ARG A 367 30.20 11.93 -18.76
C ARG A 367 31.46 11.20 -18.29
N VAL A 368 31.40 10.59 -17.12
CA VAL A 368 32.47 9.80 -16.51
C VAL A 368 32.07 8.33 -16.39
N SER A 369 33.05 7.44 -16.54
CA SER A 369 32.85 6.02 -16.23
C SER A 369 32.69 5.85 -14.71
N ALA A 370 31.63 5.14 -14.31
CA ALA A 370 31.28 4.88 -12.94
C ALA A 370 30.73 3.46 -12.77
N VAL A 371 30.58 3.04 -11.51
CA VAL A 371 29.93 1.80 -11.13
C VAL A 371 28.50 2.11 -10.72
N GLY A 372 27.54 1.69 -11.54
CA GLY A 372 26.13 1.69 -11.19
C GLY A 372 25.82 0.54 -10.23
N PHE A 373 24.78 0.71 -9.43
CA PHE A 373 24.28 -0.34 -8.56
C PHE A 373 22.75 -0.34 -8.48
N ALA A 374 22.19 -1.50 -8.20
CA ALA A 374 20.78 -1.70 -7.89
C ALA A 374 20.62 -2.66 -6.69
N ALA A 375 19.65 -2.39 -5.82
CA ALA A 375 19.24 -3.27 -4.74
C ALA A 375 17.79 -2.99 -4.32
N LEU A 376 17.19 -3.93 -3.59
CA LEU A 376 15.87 -3.78 -2.99
C LEU A 376 16.05 -3.63 -1.48
N ALA A 377 15.91 -2.41 -0.96
CA ALA A 377 15.91 -2.19 0.48
C ALA A 377 14.56 -2.56 1.10
N PRO A 378 14.50 -2.82 2.43
CA PRO A 378 13.23 -3.02 3.12
C PRO A 378 12.23 -1.89 2.87
N ALA A 379 10.94 -2.23 2.92
CA ALA A 379 9.88 -1.24 2.78
C ALA A 379 9.98 -0.20 3.91
N ALA A 380 9.82 1.08 3.58
CA ALA A 380 9.89 2.16 4.56
C ALA A 380 8.74 2.11 5.61
N GLY A 381 7.71 1.28 5.38
CA GLY A 381 6.48 1.19 6.18
C GLY A 381 5.53 2.36 5.91
N GLY A 382 4.24 2.26 6.26
CA GLY A 382 3.24 3.31 6.00
C GLY A 382 2.49 3.16 4.68
N ALA A 383 1.32 3.79 4.56
CA ALA A 383 0.46 3.69 3.37
C ALA A 383 0.89 4.65 2.24
N ALA A 384 1.33 5.86 2.58
CA ALA A 384 1.88 6.83 1.64
C ALA A 384 3.31 6.45 1.21
N PRO A 385 3.73 6.74 -0.03
CA PRO A 385 5.11 6.52 -0.46
C PRO A 385 6.08 7.54 0.17
N LEU A 386 7.27 7.06 0.57
CA LEU A 386 8.38 7.91 0.98
C LEU A 386 9.13 8.38 -0.26
N LEU A 387 9.09 9.69 -0.55
CA LEU A 387 9.62 10.27 -1.79
C LEU A 387 11.11 10.61 -1.72
N GLN A 388 11.71 10.64 -0.52
CA GLN A 388 13.16 10.86 -0.32
C GLN A 388 13.69 9.97 0.80
N PRO A 389 13.72 8.63 0.62
CA PRO A 389 14.36 7.74 1.57
C PRO A 389 15.85 8.08 1.72
N ARG A 390 16.40 7.87 2.92
CA ARG A 390 17.78 8.23 3.25
C ARG A 390 18.71 7.04 3.21
N PHE A 391 19.95 7.30 2.81
CA PHE A 391 20.98 6.28 2.67
C PHE A 391 22.32 6.74 3.24
N ARG A 392 23.25 5.78 3.39
CA ARG A 392 24.65 6.02 3.71
C ARG A 392 25.53 5.33 2.68
N LEU A 393 26.50 6.05 2.14
CA LEU A 393 27.65 5.46 1.47
C LEU A 393 28.64 5.03 2.54
N LEU A 394 28.86 3.73 2.68
CA LEU A 394 29.78 3.15 3.66
C LEU A 394 31.19 3.16 3.09
N LEU A 395 32.17 3.62 3.87
CA LEU A 395 33.58 3.59 3.50
C LEU A 395 34.32 2.46 4.21
N ARG A 396 35.40 1.96 3.60
CA ARG A 396 36.26 0.92 4.19
C ARG A 396 36.95 1.36 5.48
N SER A 397 37.07 2.65 5.73
CA SER A 397 37.58 3.21 6.99
C SER A 397 36.60 3.06 8.17
N GLY A 398 35.36 2.65 7.93
CA GLY A 398 34.27 2.66 8.92
C GLY A 398 33.50 3.98 8.98
N ALA A 399 33.96 5.03 8.29
CA ALA A 399 33.20 6.26 8.13
C ALA A 399 32.07 6.09 7.10
N TYR A 400 31.15 7.07 7.04
CA TYR A 400 30.10 7.10 6.04
C TYR A 400 29.81 8.52 5.55
N HIS A 401 29.28 8.62 4.33
CA HIS A 401 28.66 9.84 3.82
C HIS A 401 27.14 9.67 3.70
N PRO A 402 26.33 10.65 4.14
CA PRO A 402 24.89 10.58 3.95
C PRO A 402 24.54 10.83 2.47
N LEU A 403 23.53 10.11 1.99
CA LEU A 403 22.99 10.23 0.63
C LEU A 403 21.48 10.43 0.72
N VAL A 404 20.98 11.43 -0.02
CA VAL A 404 19.55 11.75 -0.11
C VAL A 404 19.22 12.04 -1.58
N PRO A 405 18.33 11.27 -2.22
CA PRO A 405 17.97 11.48 -3.61
C PRO A 405 17.13 12.75 -3.77
N ALA A 406 16.95 13.19 -5.02
CA ALA A 406 15.90 14.14 -5.35
C ALA A 406 14.51 13.54 -5.01
N PRO A 407 13.47 14.36 -4.78
CA PRO A 407 12.10 13.87 -4.62
C PRO A 407 11.69 12.96 -5.78
N GLN A 408 11.27 11.74 -5.47
CA GLN A 408 10.70 10.81 -6.43
C GLN A 408 9.24 11.18 -6.74
N SER A 409 8.74 10.79 -7.91
CA SER A 409 7.33 11.03 -8.25
C SER A 409 6.42 10.19 -7.36
N ALA A 410 5.35 10.82 -6.86
CA ALA A 410 4.29 10.14 -6.14
C ALA A 410 3.23 9.53 -7.06
N ASP A 411 3.21 9.92 -8.35
CA ASP A 411 2.33 9.32 -9.34
C ASP A 411 2.83 7.90 -9.67
N PRO A 412 2.03 6.83 -9.43
CA PRO A 412 2.41 5.47 -9.74
C PRO A 412 2.80 5.24 -11.21
N VAL A 413 2.24 6.00 -12.16
CA VAL A 413 2.57 5.89 -13.59
C VAL A 413 4.00 6.38 -13.85
N GLU A 414 4.34 7.57 -13.36
CA GLU A 414 5.67 8.14 -13.49
C GLU A 414 6.72 7.35 -12.69
N ALA A 415 6.38 6.91 -11.47
CA ALA A 415 7.22 6.06 -10.65
C ALA A 415 7.51 4.72 -11.34
N ARG A 416 6.50 4.05 -11.92
CA ARG A 416 6.71 2.83 -12.72
C ARG A 416 7.63 3.10 -13.90
N ALA A 417 7.43 4.20 -14.61
CA ALA A 417 8.28 4.58 -15.73
C ALA A 417 9.73 4.84 -15.30
N ALA A 418 9.95 5.40 -14.11
CA ALA A 418 11.27 5.55 -13.51
C ALA A 418 11.89 4.20 -13.13
N ALA A 419 11.13 3.27 -12.54
CA ALA A 419 11.59 1.91 -12.24
C ALA A 419 12.07 1.17 -13.50
N LEU A 420 11.33 1.28 -14.59
CA LEU A 420 11.65 0.68 -15.89
C LEU A 420 12.91 1.28 -16.56
N ARG A 421 13.34 2.47 -16.14
CA ARG A 421 14.58 3.12 -16.61
C ARG A 421 15.73 3.05 -15.60
N ALA A 422 15.49 2.50 -14.42
CA ALA A 422 16.43 2.55 -13.30
C ALA A 422 17.72 1.74 -13.56
N VAL A 423 17.63 0.68 -14.39
CA VAL A 423 18.76 -0.14 -14.80
C VAL A 423 18.81 -0.23 -16.33
N PRO A 424 19.97 -0.01 -16.97
CA PRO A 424 20.09 -0.20 -18.41
C PRO A 424 19.76 -1.65 -18.80
N PRO A 425 18.95 -1.88 -19.85
CA PRO A 425 18.39 -3.22 -20.11
C PRO A 425 19.44 -4.32 -20.38
N GLN A 426 20.61 -3.96 -20.89
CA GLN A 426 21.72 -4.89 -21.12
C GLN A 426 22.35 -5.44 -19.83
N HIS A 427 22.11 -4.78 -18.69
CA HIS A 427 22.59 -5.18 -17.37
C HIS A 427 21.53 -5.84 -16.51
N VAL A 428 20.32 -6.05 -17.05
CA VAL A 428 19.25 -6.79 -16.38
C VAL A 428 19.43 -8.28 -16.66
N ASP A 429 19.75 -9.02 -15.60
CA ASP A 429 19.70 -10.48 -15.57
C ASP A 429 18.43 -10.97 -14.85
N GLU A 430 18.22 -12.29 -14.84
CA GLU A 430 17.00 -12.90 -14.29
C GLU A 430 16.84 -12.64 -12.79
N ALA A 431 17.94 -12.70 -12.02
CA ALA A 431 17.90 -12.47 -10.57
C ALA A 431 17.65 -10.99 -10.24
N LEU A 432 18.32 -10.05 -10.91
CA LEU A 432 18.08 -8.62 -10.74
C LEU A 432 16.64 -8.25 -11.11
N LEU A 433 16.11 -8.83 -12.18
CA LEU A 433 14.73 -8.61 -12.56
C LEU A 433 13.77 -9.16 -11.50
N ALA A 434 13.91 -10.43 -11.12
CA ALA A 434 12.99 -11.11 -10.21
C ALA A 434 13.05 -10.58 -8.77
N ASP A 435 14.26 -10.37 -8.24
CA ASP A 435 14.47 -10.08 -6.83
C ASP A 435 14.42 -8.58 -6.51
N VAL A 436 14.66 -7.71 -7.50
CA VAL A 436 14.80 -6.26 -7.27
C VAL A 436 13.78 -5.44 -8.05
N LEU A 437 13.68 -5.61 -9.36
CA LEU A 437 12.86 -4.74 -10.20
C LEU A 437 11.38 -5.15 -10.21
N ALA A 438 11.09 -6.43 -10.41
CA ALA A 438 9.74 -6.94 -10.58
C ALA A 438 8.79 -6.67 -9.40
N PRO A 439 9.21 -6.81 -8.12
CA PRO A 439 8.31 -6.54 -6.99
C PRO A 439 7.85 -5.08 -6.95
N VAL A 440 8.75 -4.15 -7.30
CA VAL A 440 8.47 -2.70 -7.32
C VAL A 440 7.67 -2.31 -8.56
N ILE A 441 8.01 -2.84 -9.74
CA ILE A 441 7.25 -2.60 -10.97
C ILE A 441 5.81 -3.11 -10.83
N ALA A 442 5.61 -4.30 -10.27
CA ALA A 442 4.29 -4.89 -10.06
C ALA A 442 3.42 -4.03 -9.12
N ASP A 443 3.95 -3.63 -7.96
CA ASP A 443 3.21 -2.79 -6.99
C ASP A 443 2.83 -1.42 -7.60
N LEU A 444 3.76 -0.77 -8.27
CA LEU A 444 3.50 0.52 -8.93
C LEU A 444 2.52 0.39 -10.09
N HIS A 445 2.57 -0.72 -10.83
CA HIS A 445 1.63 -0.98 -11.91
C HIS A 445 0.22 -1.27 -11.40
N GLU A 446 0.09 -2.06 -10.32
CA GLU A 446 -1.18 -2.31 -9.64
C GLU A 446 -1.80 -1.00 -9.14
N LYS A 447 -1.00 -0.15 -8.47
CA LYS A 447 -1.44 1.18 -8.02
C LYS A 447 -1.82 2.11 -9.16
N ALA A 448 -1.09 2.09 -10.27
CA ALA A 448 -1.44 2.85 -11.47
C ALA A 448 -2.78 2.42 -12.07
N ARG A 449 -3.14 1.14 -11.91
CA ARG A 449 -4.42 0.59 -12.35
C ARG A 449 -5.56 0.85 -11.36
N ALA A 450 -5.26 0.88 -10.07
CA ALA A 450 -6.21 1.21 -9.01
C ALA A 450 -6.75 2.64 -9.19
N GLY A 451 -8.07 2.77 -9.30
CA GLY A 451 -8.75 4.07 -9.38
C GLY A 451 -8.96 4.67 -10.77
N THR A 452 -9.13 3.85 -11.83
CA THR A 452 -9.84 4.36 -13.02
C THR A 452 -11.32 4.06 -12.88
N ASN A 453 -12.16 5.07 -13.07
CA ASN A 453 -13.60 4.87 -13.14
C ASN A 453 -14.02 4.16 -14.43
N GLU A 454 -15.29 3.74 -14.50
CA GLU A 454 -15.89 3.27 -15.75
C GLU A 454 -15.74 4.34 -16.85
N PRO A 455 -15.48 3.93 -18.10
CA PRO A 455 -15.28 4.88 -19.18
C PRO A 455 -16.55 5.71 -19.41
N ARG A 456 -16.38 6.99 -19.75
CA ARG A 456 -17.48 7.85 -20.16
C ARG A 456 -17.95 7.45 -21.55
N VAL A 457 -19.24 7.16 -21.69
CA VAL A 457 -19.80 6.62 -22.93
C VAL A 457 -20.57 7.69 -23.71
N HIS A 458 -20.29 7.79 -25.01
CA HIS A 458 -20.94 8.69 -25.96
C HIS A 458 -21.48 7.86 -27.14
N GLN A 459 -22.80 7.78 -27.28
CA GLN A 459 -23.46 7.08 -28.39
C GLN A 459 -23.69 8.05 -29.56
N ILE A 460 -23.25 7.65 -30.74
CA ILE A 460 -23.45 8.40 -32.00
C ILE A 460 -24.27 7.54 -32.96
N GLY A 461 -25.33 8.12 -33.52
CA GLY A 461 -26.30 7.40 -34.32
C GLY A 461 -27.18 6.44 -33.52
N GLN A 462 -28.14 5.80 -34.18
CA GLN A 462 -29.01 4.82 -33.55
C GLN A 462 -28.32 3.44 -33.48
N PRO A 463 -28.11 2.87 -32.29
CA PRO A 463 -27.42 1.60 -32.14
C PRO A 463 -28.23 0.44 -32.75
N LEU A 464 -27.54 -0.59 -33.24
CA LEU A 464 -28.17 -1.84 -33.61
C LEU A 464 -28.81 -2.48 -32.37
N LEU A 465 -30.06 -2.93 -32.51
CA LEU A 465 -30.84 -3.55 -31.43
C LEU A 465 -30.26 -4.91 -30.99
N ARG A 466 -29.79 -5.71 -31.94
CA ARG A 466 -29.25 -7.06 -31.71
C ARG A 466 -28.01 -7.32 -32.59
N PRO A 467 -26.88 -6.65 -32.31
CA PRO A 467 -25.64 -6.95 -33.03
C PRO A 467 -25.24 -8.40 -32.75
N LYS A 468 -24.75 -9.11 -33.77
CA LYS A 468 -24.13 -10.43 -33.60
C LYS A 468 -22.70 -10.31 -33.07
N VAL A 469 -22.00 -9.26 -33.51
CA VAL A 469 -20.60 -9.01 -33.18
C VAL A 469 -20.44 -7.61 -32.61
N SER A 470 -19.65 -7.47 -31.55
CA SER A 470 -19.14 -6.17 -31.11
C SER A 470 -17.68 -6.05 -31.50
N VAL A 471 -17.37 -5.05 -32.32
CA VAL A 471 -16.02 -4.75 -32.77
C VAL A 471 -15.44 -3.70 -31.84
N VAL A 472 -14.47 -4.10 -31.03
CA VAL A 472 -13.85 -3.27 -30.00
C VAL A 472 -12.47 -2.82 -30.48
N ILE A 473 -12.27 -1.51 -30.54
CA ILE A 473 -11.07 -0.90 -31.09
C ILE A 473 -10.48 0.11 -30.11
N PRO A 474 -9.36 -0.22 -29.45
CA PRO A 474 -8.67 0.73 -28.59
C PRO A 474 -7.97 1.81 -29.42
N LEU A 475 -8.04 3.05 -28.94
CA LEU A 475 -7.44 4.24 -29.55
C LEU A 475 -6.48 4.89 -28.57
N TYR A 476 -5.27 5.23 -29.03
CA TYR A 476 -4.31 5.99 -28.25
C TYR A 476 -3.46 6.87 -29.16
N LYS A 477 -3.60 8.20 -29.02
CA LYS A 477 -2.84 9.25 -29.71
C LYS A 477 -2.98 9.33 -31.25
N ALA A 478 -2.80 8.22 -31.96
CA ALA A 478 -2.84 8.17 -33.41
C ALA A 478 -4.27 7.96 -33.93
N LEU A 479 -4.84 8.97 -34.59
CA LEU A 479 -6.22 8.96 -35.09
C LEU A 479 -6.35 8.92 -36.62
N ASP A 480 -5.22 9.02 -37.34
CA ASP A 480 -5.19 9.11 -38.81
C ASP A 480 -5.91 7.94 -39.49
N PHE A 481 -5.83 6.75 -38.89
CA PHE A 481 -6.32 5.50 -39.48
C PHE A 481 -7.84 5.30 -39.36
N LEU A 482 -8.52 6.00 -38.43
CA LEU A 482 -9.96 5.85 -38.23
C LEU A 482 -10.75 6.10 -39.51
N ARG A 483 -10.33 7.09 -40.31
CA ARG A 483 -11.02 7.45 -41.56
C ARG A 483 -11.03 6.29 -42.55
N PHE A 484 -9.90 5.60 -42.70
CA PHE A 484 -9.77 4.45 -43.61
C PHE A 484 -10.50 3.23 -43.07
N GLN A 485 -10.38 2.98 -41.77
CA GLN A 485 -11.00 1.83 -41.12
C GLN A 485 -12.53 1.91 -41.15
N ILE A 486 -13.11 3.05 -40.77
CA ILE A 486 -14.57 3.25 -40.80
C ILE A 486 -15.10 3.17 -42.23
N ALA A 487 -14.40 3.76 -43.21
CA ALA A 487 -14.80 3.66 -44.61
C ALA A 487 -14.83 2.19 -45.08
N ALA A 488 -13.80 1.42 -44.76
CA ALA A 488 -13.73 0.00 -45.12
C ALA A 488 -14.86 -0.81 -44.47
N PHE A 489 -15.14 -0.58 -43.17
CA PHE A 489 -16.25 -1.25 -42.47
C PHE A 489 -17.61 -0.84 -43.02
N ALA A 490 -17.80 0.44 -43.38
CA ALA A 490 -19.04 0.93 -43.96
C ALA A 490 -19.32 0.25 -45.30
N THR A 491 -18.30 0.01 -46.13
CA THR A 491 -18.48 -0.67 -47.42
C THR A 491 -18.81 -2.16 -47.33
N ASP A 492 -18.79 -2.76 -46.14
CA ASP A 492 -19.12 -4.16 -45.91
C ASP A 492 -20.62 -4.31 -45.52
N PRO A 493 -21.46 -4.88 -46.40
CA PRO A 493 -22.89 -5.04 -46.13
C PRO A 493 -23.18 -5.93 -44.92
N TRP A 494 -22.36 -6.98 -44.71
CA TRP A 494 -22.55 -7.88 -43.58
C TRP A 494 -22.22 -7.17 -42.28
N PHE A 495 -21.13 -6.42 -42.25
CA PHE A 495 -20.75 -5.61 -41.08
C PHE A 495 -21.89 -4.67 -40.69
N ARG A 496 -22.41 -3.87 -41.64
CA ARG A 496 -23.49 -2.91 -41.39
C ARG A 496 -24.74 -3.51 -40.75
N GLN A 497 -25.07 -4.74 -41.10
CA GLN A 497 -26.28 -5.41 -40.62
C GLN A 497 -26.08 -6.17 -39.30
N ASN A 498 -24.85 -6.56 -38.98
CA ASN A 498 -24.58 -7.54 -37.92
C ASN A 498 -23.59 -7.08 -36.85
N ALA A 499 -22.84 -6.00 -37.06
CA ALA A 499 -21.77 -5.57 -36.17
C ALA A 499 -22.03 -4.18 -35.57
N GLU A 500 -21.79 -4.04 -34.27
CA GLU A 500 -21.64 -2.72 -33.65
C GLU A 500 -20.16 -2.35 -33.52
N LEU A 501 -19.88 -1.04 -33.55
CA LEU A 501 -18.52 -0.51 -33.47
C LEU A 501 -18.32 0.27 -32.17
N ILE A 502 -17.33 -0.16 -31.38
CA ILE A 502 -16.98 0.42 -30.09
C ILE A 502 -15.53 0.91 -30.16
N TYR A 503 -15.34 2.23 -30.15
CA TYR A 503 -14.03 2.84 -29.99
C TYR A 503 -13.76 3.11 -28.52
N VAL A 504 -12.61 2.66 -28.02
CA VAL A 504 -12.18 2.90 -26.63
C VAL A 504 -11.00 3.85 -26.62
N LEU A 505 -11.23 5.10 -26.28
CA LEU A 505 -10.19 6.14 -26.24
C LEU A 505 -9.47 6.14 -24.90
N ASP A 506 -8.17 5.82 -24.95
CA ASP A 506 -7.26 5.74 -23.80
C ASP A 506 -6.35 6.99 -23.66
N SER A 507 -6.63 8.02 -24.46
CA SER A 507 -6.06 9.38 -24.40
C SER A 507 -7.20 10.40 -24.20
N PRO A 508 -7.74 10.53 -22.97
CA PRO A 508 -8.88 11.41 -22.67
C PRO A 508 -8.69 12.87 -23.10
N GLU A 509 -7.45 13.34 -23.15
CA GLU A 509 -7.10 14.67 -23.64
C GLU A 509 -7.53 14.91 -25.11
N GLN A 510 -7.77 13.84 -25.89
CA GLN A 510 -8.24 13.91 -27.28
C GLN A 510 -9.75 13.69 -27.43
N ALA A 511 -10.52 13.55 -26.34
CA ALA A 511 -11.92 13.16 -26.41
C ALA A 511 -12.77 14.05 -27.33
N ALA A 512 -12.62 15.38 -27.22
CA ALA A 512 -13.37 16.32 -28.04
C ALA A 512 -13.02 16.24 -29.54
N GLU A 513 -11.74 16.04 -29.86
CA GLU A 513 -11.26 15.87 -31.24
C GLU A 513 -11.82 14.58 -31.84
N VAL A 514 -11.74 13.49 -31.08
CA VAL A 514 -12.25 12.17 -31.51
C VAL A 514 -13.75 12.24 -31.72
N GLU A 515 -14.52 12.77 -30.76
CA GLU A 515 -15.98 12.91 -30.84
C GLU A 515 -16.41 13.69 -32.09
N HIS A 516 -15.75 14.81 -32.37
CA HIS A 516 -16.02 15.59 -33.58
C HIS A 516 -15.72 14.79 -34.86
N LEU A 517 -14.58 14.12 -34.92
CA LEU A 517 -14.17 13.32 -36.07
C LEU A 517 -15.17 12.18 -36.35
N ILE A 518 -15.52 11.39 -35.33
CA ILE A 518 -16.43 10.25 -35.50
C ILE A 518 -17.87 10.71 -35.77
N GLY A 519 -18.29 11.85 -35.22
CA GLY A 519 -19.58 12.47 -35.55
C GLY A 519 -19.68 12.85 -37.03
N GLY A 520 -18.62 13.46 -37.58
CA GLY A 520 -18.54 13.74 -39.02
C GLY A 520 -18.53 12.48 -39.88
N LEU A 521 -17.80 11.44 -39.46
CA LEU A 521 -17.75 10.16 -40.18
C LEU A 521 -19.09 9.42 -40.13
N HIS A 522 -19.84 9.53 -39.03
CA HIS A 522 -21.20 9.00 -38.94
C HIS A 522 -22.14 9.67 -39.94
N LEU A 523 -22.06 10.99 -40.15
CA LEU A 523 -22.91 11.68 -41.14
C LEU A 523 -22.63 11.22 -42.59
N VAL A 524 -21.40 10.77 -42.87
CA VAL A 524 -21.02 10.30 -44.22
C VAL A 524 -21.33 8.82 -44.43
N TYR A 525 -21.07 7.99 -43.42
CA TYR A 525 -21.13 6.53 -43.54
C TYR A 525 -22.32 5.90 -42.81
N GLU A 526 -23.09 6.67 -42.05
CA GLU A 526 -24.28 6.22 -41.31
C GLU A 526 -24.06 5.00 -40.39
N LEU A 527 -22.79 4.72 -40.03
CA LEU A 527 -22.45 3.66 -39.09
C LEU A 527 -22.67 4.17 -37.66
N PRO A 528 -23.47 3.49 -36.82
CA PRO A 528 -23.58 3.81 -35.40
C PRO A 528 -22.27 3.50 -34.69
N ILE A 529 -21.84 4.39 -33.80
CA ILE A 529 -20.55 4.29 -33.10
C ILE A 529 -20.78 4.52 -31.61
N LEU A 530 -20.20 3.66 -30.78
CA LEU A 530 -20.07 3.87 -29.35
C LEU A 530 -18.64 4.34 -29.06
N LEU A 531 -18.47 5.55 -28.53
CA LEU A 531 -17.19 6.03 -28.02
C LEU A 531 -17.14 5.88 -26.50
N ALA A 532 -16.21 5.10 -26.00
CA ALA A 532 -15.91 4.94 -24.59
C ALA A 532 -14.60 5.67 -24.27
N VAL A 533 -14.65 6.72 -23.44
CA VAL A 533 -13.48 7.53 -23.07
C VAL A 533 -13.00 7.13 -21.69
N MET A 534 -11.80 6.56 -21.62
CA MET A 534 -11.12 6.22 -20.38
C MET A 534 -10.67 7.48 -19.63
N GLU A 535 -10.61 7.43 -18.30
CA GLU A 535 -10.16 8.56 -17.48
C GLU A 535 -8.66 8.86 -17.60
N ARG A 536 -7.87 7.86 -17.99
CA ARG A 536 -6.41 7.93 -18.23
C ARG A 536 -5.98 6.70 -19.00
N ASN A 537 -4.76 6.72 -19.54
CA ASN A 537 -4.15 5.57 -20.21
C ASN A 537 -4.06 4.35 -19.28
N GLY A 538 -4.89 3.34 -19.56
CA GLY A 538 -4.91 2.02 -18.92
C GLY A 538 -4.14 0.95 -19.68
N GLY A 539 -3.73 1.22 -20.92
CA GLY A 539 -3.04 0.29 -21.81
C GLY A 539 -4.01 -0.57 -22.63
N TYR A 540 -3.46 -1.25 -23.65
CA TYR A 540 -4.22 -2.02 -24.64
C TYR A 540 -5.16 -3.05 -24.00
N ALA A 541 -4.65 -3.90 -23.10
CA ALA A 541 -5.43 -4.93 -22.42
C ALA A 541 -6.67 -4.36 -21.71
N ARG A 542 -6.49 -3.25 -20.98
CA ARG A 542 -7.56 -2.62 -20.22
C ARG A 542 -8.57 -1.93 -21.14
N ALA A 543 -8.11 -1.24 -22.17
CA ALA A 543 -8.99 -0.62 -23.15
C ALA A 543 -9.85 -1.68 -23.88
N CYS A 544 -9.26 -2.82 -24.25
CA CYS A 544 -10.00 -3.96 -24.80
C CYS A 544 -11.03 -4.53 -23.81
N ASN A 545 -10.64 -4.74 -22.54
CA ASN A 545 -11.56 -5.22 -21.51
C ASN A 545 -12.72 -4.25 -21.27
N ALA A 546 -12.45 -2.94 -21.21
CA ALA A 546 -13.46 -1.91 -21.03
C ALA A 546 -14.46 -1.89 -22.20
N GLY A 547 -13.98 -1.99 -23.44
CA GLY A 547 -14.86 -2.10 -24.61
C GLY A 547 -15.65 -3.41 -24.64
N ALA A 548 -15.02 -4.54 -24.25
CA ALA A 548 -15.69 -5.83 -24.15
C ALA A 548 -16.79 -5.84 -23.09
N ALA A 549 -16.64 -5.08 -22.00
CA ALA A 549 -17.68 -4.92 -20.97
C ALA A 549 -18.91 -4.13 -21.48
N LEU A 550 -18.73 -3.26 -22.47
CA LEU A 550 -19.81 -2.49 -23.11
C LEU A 550 -20.46 -3.22 -24.30
N ALA A 551 -19.88 -4.34 -24.72
CA ALA A 551 -20.30 -5.12 -25.88
C ALA A 551 -21.66 -5.80 -25.67
N ARG A 552 -22.55 -5.70 -26.66
CA ARG A 552 -23.86 -6.38 -26.68
C ARG A 552 -23.88 -7.64 -27.54
N GLY A 553 -22.93 -7.77 -28.47
CA GLY A 553 -22.81 -8.91 -29.38
C GLY A 553 -22.46 -10.22 -28.68
N GLU A 554 -22.83 -11.35 -29.30
CA GLU A 554 -22.46 -12.70 -28.82
C GLU A 554 -20.99 -13.03 -29.11
N VAL A 555 -20.39 -12.33 -30.08
CA VAL A 555 -19.00 -12.45 -30.50
C VAL A 555 -18.29 -11.12 -30.31
N LEU A 556 -17.04 -11.17 -29.86
CA LEU A 556 -16.12 -10.04 -29.81
C LEU A 556 -15.13 -10.13 -30.97
N ALA A 557 -14.93 -9.02 -31.65
CA ALA A 557 -13.81 -8.82 -32.55
C ALA A 557 -12.93 -7.71 -31.97
N LEU A 558 -11.77 -8.10 -31.45
CA LEU A 558 -10.77 -7.20 -30.88
C LEU A 558 -9.84 -6.80 -32.03
N VAL A 559 -9.81 -5.53 -32.39
CA VAL A 559 -9.13 -5.06 -33.61
C VAL A 559 -8.34 -3.80 -33.31
N ASN A 560 -7.10 -3.70 -33.79
CA ASN A 560 -6.32 -2.47 -33.66
C ASN A 560 -6.86 -1.34 -34.56
N SER A 561 -6.62 -0.09 -34.15
CA SER A 561 -7.07 1.12 -34.88
C SER A 561 -6.47 1.30 -36.29
N ASP A 562 -5.37 0.63 -36.58
CA ASP A 562 -4.60 0.67 -37.83
C ASP A 562 -4.72 -0.61 -38.66
N VAL A 563 -5.74 -1.43 -38.37
CA VAL A 563 -6.09 -2.62 -39.13
C VAL A 563 -7.24 -2.34 -40.08
N VAL A 564 -7.03 -2.65 -41.37
CA VAL A 564 -7.99 -2.39 -42.45
C VAL A 564 -8.17 -3.66 -43.29
N PRO A 565 -9.41 -4.11 -43.55
CA PRO A 565 -9.64 -5.30 -44.36
C PRO A 565 -9.28 -5.09 -45.84
N VAL A 566 -8.74 -6.14 -46.47
CA VAL A 566 -8.43 -6.12 -47.91
C VAL A 566 -9.70 -6.15 -48.76
N ALA A 567 -10.75 -6.83 -48.29
CA ALA A 567 -12.01 -6.97 -49.00
C ALA A 567 -13.20 -7.07 -48.00
N PRO A 568 -14.44 -6.75 -48.44
CA PRO A 568 -15.65 -7.00 -47.67
C PRO A 568 -15.86 -8.48 -47.33
N GLY A 569 -16.68 -8.78 -46.31
CA GLY A 569 -16.99 -10.12 -45.84
C GLY A 569 -15.95 -10.72 -44.87
N TRP A 570 -14.94 -9.94 -44.50
CA TRP A 570 -13.84 -10.39 -43.63
C TRP A 570 -14.35 -10.84 -42.25
N LEU A 571 -15.27 -10.07 -41.65
CA LEU A 571 -15.75 -10.32 -40.30
C LEU A 571 -16.68 -11.53 -40.26
N GLU A 572 -17.58 -11.66 -41.24
CA GLU A 572 -18.43 -12.84 -41.41
C GLU A 572 -17.58 -14.12 -41.49
N ALA A 573 -16.55 -14.09 -42.35
CA ALA A 573 -15.68 -15.24 -42.56
C ALA A 573 -14.94 -15.66 -41.28
N LEU A 574 -14.53 -14.73 -40.42
CA LEU A 574 -13.91 -15.03 -39.13
C LEU A 574 -14.94 -15.59 -38.12
N VAL A 575 -16.12 -14.97 -38.03
CA VAL A 575 -17.19 -15.39 -37.12
C VAL A 575 -17.68 -16.81 -37.43
N MET A 576 -17.85 -17.14 -38.71
CA MET A 576 -18.29 -18.48 -39.13
C MET A 576 -17.36 -19.61 -38.64
N ARG A 577 -16.07 -19.32 -38.40
CA ARG A 577 -15.09 -20.30 -37.94
C ARG A 577 -15.17 -20.64 -36.46
N LEU A 578 -15.86 -19.80 -35.67
CA LEU A 578 -16.19 -20.13 -34.28
C LEU A 578 -17.22 -21.27 -34.21
N SER A 579 -18.08 -21.36 -35.22
CA SER A 579 -19.12 -22.38 -35.36
C SER A 579 -18.54 -23.64 -36.03
N GLY A 580 -18.11 -24.62 -35.23
CA GLY A 580 -17.62 -25.89 -35.80
C GLY A 580 -17.16 -26.94 -34.80
N ARG A 581 -16.96 -28.18 -35.29
CA ARG A 581 -16.56 -29.35 -34.46
C ARG A 581 -15.15 -29.26 -33.86
N ARG A 582 -14.33 -28.30 -34.30
CA ARG A 582 -12.91 -28.17 -33.89
C ARG A 582 -12.71 -27.51 -32.52
N ARG A 583 -13.80 -27.14 -31.81
CA ARG A 583 -13.77 -26.42 -30.52
C ARG A 583 -12.88 -25.17 -30.57
N VAL A 584 -13.03 -24.39 -31.64
CA VAL A 584 -12.29 -23.14 -31.83
C VAL A 584 -12.75 -22.13 -30.79
N GLY A 585 -11.80 -21.58 -30.04
CA GLY A 585 -12.05 -20.54 -29.05
C GLY A 585 -11.77 -19.14 -29.60
N ALA A 586 -10.76 -19.00 -30.46
CA ALA A 586 -10.44 -17.74 -31.12
C ALA A 586 -9.91 -17.97 -32.54
N VAL A 587 -10.11 -16.96 -33.40
CA VAL A 587 -9.69 -16.95 -34.80
C VAL A 587 -8.92 -15.67 -35.07
N GLY A 588 -7.75 -15.80 -35.71
CA GLY A 588 -6.96 -14.67 -36.22
C GLY A 588 -6.81 -14.73 -37.74
N PRO A 589 -6.88 -13.60 -38.45
CA PRO A 589 -6.72 -13.54 -39.91
C PRO A 589 -5.26 -13.57 -40.33
N LYS A 590 -5.01 -13.56 -41.65
CA LYS A 590 -3.71 -13.18 -42.23
C LYS A 590 -3.54 -11.67 -42.14
N LEU A 591 -2.42 -11.24 -41.57
CA LEU A 591 -2.03 -9.83 -41.57
C LEU A 591 -0.91 -9.58 -42.56
N LEU A 592 -1.06 -8.51 -43.33
CA LEU A 592 -0.10 -8.04 -44.31
C LEU A 592 0.47 -6.69 -43.87
N PHE A 593 1.75 -6.49 -44.16
CA PHE A 593 2.35 -5.16 -44.16
C PHE A 593 1.82 -4.34 -45.35
N GLU A 594 2.04 -3.03 -45.30
CA GLU A 594 1.65 -2.08 -46.36
C GLU A 594 2.27 -2.39 -47.73
N ASP A 595 3.43 -3.07 -47.77
CA ASP A 595 4.09 -3.53 -49.00
C ASP A 595 3.54 -4.87 -49.52
N GLY A 596 2.54 -5.43 -48.84
CA GLY A 596 1.92 -6.72 -49.16
C GLY A 596 2.70 -7.94 -48.64
N SER A 597 3.85 -7.77 -47.98
CA SER A 597 4.54 -8.89 -47.33
C SER A 597 3.78 -9.40 -46.11
N LEU A 598 4.00 -10.66 -45.72
CA LEU A 598 3.34 -11.28 -44.57
C LEU A 598 3.84 -10.66 -43.27
N GLN A 599 2.90 -10.22 -42.43
CA GLN A 599 3.19 -9.80 -41.06
C GLN A 599 2.79 -10.88 -40.05
N HIS A 600 1.68 -11.57 -40.29
CA HIS A 600 1.16 -12.60 -39.39
C HIS A 600 0.45 -13.72 -40.16
N ALA A 601 0.84 -14.96 -39.87
CA ALA A 601 0.15 -16.17 -40.30
C ALA A 601 -0.15 -17.10 -39.11
N GLY A 602 -0.47 -16.56 -37.94
CA GLY A 602 -0.44 -17.24 -36.64
C GLY A 602 0.89 -17.05 -35.90
N MET A 603 0.90 -17.34 -34.59
CA MET A 603 2.09 -17.26 -33.74
C MET A 603 2.58 -18.62 -33.26
N TYR A 604 3.87 -18.69 -32.93
CA TYR A 604 4.51 -19.78 -32.20
C TYR A 604 5.42 -19.24 -31.11
N PHE A 605 5.85 -20.14 -30.23
CA PHE A 605 6.74 -19.82 -29.13
C PHE A 605 8.08 -20.50 -29.34
N GLU A 606 9.16 -19.75 -29.14
CA GLU A 606 10.53 -20.26 -29.21
C GLU A 606 11.33 -19.71 -28.03
N ARG A 607 12.37 -20.45 -27.61
CA ARG A 607 13.29 -19.97 -26.59
C ARG A 607 14.44 -19.21 -27.24
N ASP A 608 14.77 -18.05 -26.69
CA ASP A 608 16.00 -17.36 -27.06
C ASP A 608 17.25 -18.05 -26.48
N HIS A 609 18.42 -17.49 -26.76
CA HIS A 609 19.71 -17.99 -26.25
C HIS A 609 19.83 -17.99 -24.71
N ARG A 610 18.96 -17.25 -24.00
CA ARG A 610 18.89 -17.22 -22.53
C ARG A 610 17.77 -18.13 -22.00
N GLY A 611 17.12 -18.90 -22.88
CA GLY A 611 16.03 -19.80 -22.51
C GLY A 611 14.68 -19.10 -22.33
N ARG A 612 14.52 -17.82 -22.67
CA ARG A 612 13.26 -17.07 -22.47
C ARG A 612 12.26 -17.35 -23.58
N TRP A 613 10.98 -17.50 -23.25
CA TRP A 613 9.92 -17.73 -24.24
C TRP A 613 9.55 -16.43 -24.98
N LEU A 614 9.71 -16.46 -26.30
CA LEU A 614 9.42 -15.35 -27.20
C LEU A 614 8.22 -15.66 -28.11
N ASN A 615 7.43 -14.63 -28.40
CA ASN A 615 6.33 -14.69 -29.36
C ASN A 615 6.88 -14.44 -30.77
N HIS A 616 6.69 -15.39 -31.69
CA HIS A 616 7.11 -15.27 -33.08
C HIS A 616 5.92 -15.44 -34.02
N HIS A 617 5.94 -14.72 -35.14
CA HIS A 617 4.94 -14.81 -36.18
C HIS A 617 5.40 -15.77 -37.27
N TYR A 618 4.57 -16.75 -37.63
CA TYR A 618 4.88 -17.64 -38.74
C TYR A 618 5.05 -16.85 -40.04
N TYR A 619 6.15 -17.11 -40.75
CA TYR A 619 6.43 -16.60 -42.11
C TYR A 619 6.46 -15.07 -42.24
N LYS A 620 6.73 -14.34 -41.16
CA LYS A 620 6.88 -12.87 -41.20
C LYS A 620 7.97 -12.46 -42.21
N GLY A 621 7.68 -11.47 -43.04
CA GLY A 621 8.55 -10.97 -44.11
C GLY A 621 8.50 -11.77 -45.42
N MET A 622 7.80 -12.91 -45.46
CA MET A 622 7.64 -13.68 -46.71
C MET A 622 6.59 -13.06 -47.64
N PRO A 623 6.58 -13.39 -48.95
CA PRO A 623 5.57 -12.89 -49.88
C PRO A 623 4.13 -13.25 -49.48
N ARG A 624 3.15 -12.39 -49.80
CA ARG A 624 1.70 -12.56 -49.52
C ARG A 624 1.15 -13.98 -49.74
N PHE A 625 1.56 -14.58 -50.86
CA PHE A 625 1.09 -15.89 -51.33
C PHE A 625 2.11 -17.00 -51.08
N TYR A 626 2.99 -16.85 -50.09
CA TYR A 626 3.88 -17.92 -49.66
C TYR A 626 3.04 -19.15 -49.29
N ALA A 627 3.22 -20.25 -50.03
CA ALA A 627 2.29 -21.38 -50.00
C ALA A 627 2.00 -21.94 -48.59
N PRO A 628 2.98 -22.09 -47.68
CA PRO A 628 2.70 -22.51 -46.31
C PRO A 628 1.80 -21.56 -45.49
N ALA A 629 1.69 -20.28 -45.90
CA ALA A 629 0.85 -19.27 -45.26
C ALA A 629 -0.56 -19.18 -45.87
N THR A 630 -0.84 -19.88 -46.97
CA THR A 630 -2.18 -19.91 -47.59
C THR A 630 -3.08 -21.01 -47.01
N GLU A 631 -2.55 -21.83 -46.09
CA GLU A 631 -3.29 -22.91 -45.44
C GLU A 631 -3.84 -22.51 -44.07
N GLU A 632 -5.15 -22.71 -43.90
CA GLU A 632 -5.82 -22.59 -42.61
C GLU A 632 -5.35 -23.69 -41.66
N ARG A 633 -4.95 -23.32 -40.43
CA ARG A 633 -4.41 -24.28 -39.46
C ARG A 633 -4.64 -23.87 -38.02
N LEU A 634 -4.57 -24.86 -37.13
CA LEU A 634 -4.51 -24.60 -35.69
C LEU A 634 -3.11 -24.11 -35.34
N VAL A 635 -3.05 -23.06 -34.53
CA VAL A 635 -1.81 -22.44 -34.09
C VAL A 635 -1.81 -22.30 -32.56
N PRO A 636 -0.64 -22.17 -31.92
CA PRO A 636 -0.55 -21.91 -30.49
C PRO A 636 -1.24 -20.61 -30.06
N ALA A 637 -1.10 -19.55 -30.87
CA ALA A 637 -1.68 -18.24 -30.59
C ALA A 637 -1.88 -17.43 -31.89
N VAL A 638 -2.66 -16.35 -31.81
CA VAL A 638 -2.81 -15.31 -32.83
C VAL A 638 -2.64 -13.94 -32.18
N THR A 639 -2.27 -12.92 -32.96
CA THR A 639 -1.98 -11.60 -32.41
C THR A 639 -3.26 -10.82 -32.05
N GLY A 640 -3.15 -9.92 -31.07
CA GLY A 640 -4.21 -9.01 -30.66
C GLY A 640 -4.63 -8.02 -31.76
N ALA A 641 -3.82 -7.81 -32.79
CA ALA A 641 -4.15 -6.87 -33.87
C ALA A 641 -5.50 -7.19 -34.55
N CYS A 642 -5.86 -8.47 -34.66
CA CYS A 642 -7.22 -8.90 -34.94
C CYS A 642 -7.48 -10.29 -34.36
N LEU A 643 -8.34 -10.37 -33.34
CA LEU A 643 -8.73 -11.61 -32.68
C LEU A 643 -10.25 -11.66 -32.52
N VAL A 644 -10.87 -12.71 -33.06
CA VAL A 644 -12.33 -12.92 -33.00
C VAL A 644 -12.66 -14.13 -32.14
N MET A 645 -13.53 -13.96 -31.14
CA MET A 645 -13.93 -15.03 -30.21
C MET A 645 -15.33 -14.81 -29.62
N SER A 646 -15.94 -15.86 -29.04
CA SER A 646 -17.23 -15.69 -28.38
C SER A 646 -17.10 -14.88 -27.08
N ARG A 647 -18.03 -13.95 -26.85
CA ARG A 647 -18.07 -13.13 -25.62
C ARG A 647 -18.18 -13.99 -24.36
N PRO A 648 -19.05 -15.03 -24.29
CA PRO A 648 -19.11 -15.90 -23.11
C PRO A 648 -17.78 -16.59 -22.79
N LEU A 649 -16.99 -16.97 -23.82
CA LEU A 649 -15.66 -17.54 -23.58
C LEU A 649 -14.68 -16.49 -23.06
N PHE A 650 -14.71 -15.27 -23.60
CA PHE A 650 -13.87 -14.16 -23.13
C PHE A 650 -14.12 -13.87 -21.65
N GLU A 651 -15.38 -13.80 -21.24
CA GLU A 651 -15.80 -13.65 -19.84
C GLU A 651 -15.33 -14.86 -19.00
N THR A 652 -15.52 -16.09 -19.49
CA THR A 652 -15.13 -17.32 -18.79
C THR A 652 -13.63 -17.40 -18.52
N VAL A 653 -12.79 -16.93 -19.46
CA VAL A 653 -11.34 -16.94 -19.30
C VAL A 653 -10.81 -15.68 -18.60
N GLY A 654 -11.69 -14.74 -18.24
CA GLY A 654 -11.34 -13.51 -17.53
C GLY A 654 -10.65 -12.45 -18.40
N GLY A 655 -10.92 -12.43 -19.71
CA GLY A 655 -10.44 -11.42 -20.65
C GLY A 655 -8.91 -11.29 -20.75
N PHE A 656 -8.46 -10.12 -21.20
CA PHE A 656 -7.03 -9.81 -21.24
C PHE A 656 -6.47 -9.63 -19.83
N THR A 657 -5.27 -10.16 -19.60
CA THR A 657 -4.53 -9.88 -18.38
C THR A 657 -3.92 -8.48 -18.47
N GLU A 658 -4.22 -7.64 -17.48
CA GLU A 658 -3.89 -6.22 -17.48
C GLU A 658 -2.61 -5.88 -16.70
N ASP A 659 -1.83 -6.85 -16.22
CA ASP A 659 -0.60 -6.59 -15.44
C ASP A 659 0.71 -6.62 -16.24
N TYR A 660 0.62 -6.84 -17.55
CA TYR A 660 1.71 -6.58 -18.48
C TYR A 660 1.90 -5.06 -18.62
N VAL A 661 3.13 -4.59 -18.40
CA VAL A 661 3.44 -3.16 -18.41
C VAL A 661 3.72 -2.69 -19.83
N ILE A 662 3.05 -1.61 -20.28
CA ILE A 662 3.29 -0.97 -21.59
C ILE A 662 2.93 -1.89 -22.80
N GLY A 663 2.30 -3.05 -22.57
CA GLY A 663 1.85 -3.99 -23.59
C GLY A 663 2.88 -5.06 -23.98
N ASP A 664 2.57 -5.88 -24.98
CA ASP A 664 3.28 -7.11 -25.35
C ASP A 664 2.99 -8.29 -24.41
N TYR A 665 2.83 -9.48 -24.99
CA TYR A 665 2.37 -10.75 -24.37
C TYR A 665 0.90 -10.86 -23.94
N GLU A 666 0.10 -9.79 -23.93
CA GLU A 666 -1.33 -9.91 -23.57
C GLU A 666 -2.16 -10.78 -24.54
N ASP A 667 -1.81 -10.81 -25.81
CA ASP A 667 -2.51 -11.60 -26.84
C ASP A 667 -2.19 -13.10 -26.77
N SER A 668 -0.90 -13.44 -26.57
CA SER A 668 -0.49 -14.80 -26.28
C SER A 668 -1.05 -15.31 -24.96
N ASP A 669 -1.09 -14.46 -23.93
CA ASP A 669 -1.69 -14.78 -22.63
C ASP A 669 -3.16 -15.16 -22.78
N LEU A 670 -3.96 -14.34 -23.50
CA LEU A 670 -5.35 -14.66 -23.80
C LEU A 670 -5.48 -15.98 -24.58
N CYS A 671 -4.65 -16.21 -25.60
CA CYS A 671 -4.64 -17.46 -26.36
C CYS A 671 -4.31 -18.69 -25.48
N LEU A 672 -3.42 -18.53 -24.51
CA LEU A 672 -3.03 -19.58 -23.58
C LEU A 672 -4.11 -19.87 -22.55
N LYS A 673 -4.83 -18.84 -22.05
CA LYS A 673 -6.04 -19.01 -21.24
C LYS A 673 -7.14 -19.77 -22.00
N ILE A 674 -7.39 -19.41 -23.27
CA ILE A 674 -8.35 -20.11 -24.14
C ILE A 674 -7.93 -21.57 -24.33
N THR A 675 -6.65 -21.82 -24.54
CA THR A 675 -6.11 -23.18 -24.69
C THR A 675 -6.18 -23.96 -23.37
N ALA A 676 -6.05 -23.30 -22.21
CA ALA A 676 -6.25 -23.91 -20.89
C ALA A 676 -7.71 -24.29 -20.65
N ALA A 677 -8.68 -23.60 -21.27
CA ALA A 677 -10.10 -23.95 -21.29
C ALA A 677 -10.47 -25.02 -22.37
N ASP A 678 -9.50 -25.83 -22.79
CA ASP A 678 -9.65 -26.89 -23.80
C ASP A 678 -10.24 -26.43 -25.14
N ARG A 679 -10.04 -25.15 -25.49
CA ARG A 679 -10.34 -24.62 -26.82
C ARG A 679 -9.07 -24.58 -27.68
N ARG A 680 -9.23 -24.23 -28.95
CA ARG A 680 -8.14 -24.16 -29.93
C ARG A 680 -8.11 -22.79 -30.60
N ILE A 681 -6.93 -22.35 -31.02
CA ILE A 681 -6.74 -21.12 -31.78
C ILE A 681 -6.59 -21.47 -33.26
N LEU A 682 -7.31 -20.75 -34.12
CA LEU A 682 -7.33 -20.96 -35.56
C LEU A 682 -6.74 -19.76 -36.30
N TYR A 683 -5.83 -20.04 -37.23
CA TYR A 683 -5.37 -19.07 -38.22
C TYR A 683 -6.19 -19.20 -39.51
N ALA A 684 -6.91 -18.14 -39.88
CA ALA A 684 -7.75 -18.07 -41.09
C ALA A 684 -6.96 -17.47 -42.27
N ALA A 685 -6.42 -18.33 -43.13
CA ALA A 685 -5.51 -17.94 -44.21
C ALA A 685 -6.16 -17.18 -45.39
N ASN A 686 -7.47 -17.31 -45.56
CA ASN A 686 -8.22 -16.67 -46.66
C ASN A 686 -8.87 -15.34 -46.26
N VAL A 687 -8.72 -14.91 -45.02
CA VAL A 687 -9.14 -13.58 -44.56
C VAL A 687 -7.88 -12.74 -44.41
N GLU A 688 -7.77 -11.69 -45.22
CA GLU A 688 -6.57 -10.85 -45.28
C GLU A 688 -6.90 -9.44 -44.82
N LEU A 689 -6.12 -8.92 -43.87
CA LEU A 689 -6.18 -7.55 -43.39
C LEU A 689 -4.79 -6.91 -43.53
N TYR A 690 -4.74 -5.63 -43.86
CA TYR A 690 -3.54 -4.82 -43.68
C TYR A 690 -3.45 -4.35 -42.24
N HIS A 691 -2.26 -4.42 -41.65
CA HIS A 691 -1.96 -3.83 -40.36
C HIS A 691 -0.80 -2.86 -40.56
N LEU A 692 -1.12 -1.57 -40.57
CA LEU A 692 -0.24 -0.50 -41.05
C LEU A 692 0.76 -0.05 -39.97
N GLU A 693 1.43 -1.01 -39.32
CA GLU A 693 2.34 -0.87 -38.15
C GLU A 693 3.38 0.26 -38.30
N ARG A 694 2.96 1.51 -38.09
CA ARG A 694 3.79 2.71 -37.93
C ARG A 694 2.95 3.77 -37.26
N LYS A 695 3.14 3.97 -35.95
CA LYS A 695 3.09 5.29 -35.24
C LYS A 695 2.82 5.19 -33.74
N SER A 696 2.13 4.17 -33.23
CA SER A 696 1.82 4.11 -31.78
C SER A 696 2.97 3.58 -30.92
N MET A 697 3.84 2.72 -31.46
CA MET A 697 5.00 2.13 -30.75
C MET A 697 6.37 2.67 -31.21
N THR A 698 6.43 3.52 -32.24
CA THR A 698 7.68 4.00 -32.85
C THR A 698 8.45 5.04 -32.01
N LEU A 699 8.06 5.25 -30.75
CA LEU A 699 8.78 6.13 -29.81
C LEU A 699 9.86 5.43 -28.97
N SER A 700 10.11 4.12 -29.15
CA SER A 700 11.37 3.56 -28.66
C SER A 700 11.80 2.32 -29.45
N SER A 701 12.84 2.48 -30.28
CA SER A 701 13.65 1.35 -30.76
C SER A 701 14.20 0.49 -29.61
N ASP A 702 14.15 1.01 -28.39
CA ASP A 702 14.56 0.37 -27.15
C ASP A 702 13.42 -0.38 -26.43
N TYR A 703 12.16 -0.37 -26.90
CA TYR A 703 11.04 -1.05 -26.23
C TYR A 703 11.21 -2.58 -26.15
N MET A 704 11.40 -3.22 -27.32
CA MET A 704 11.58 -4.68 -27.46
C MET A 704 12.85 -5.22 -26.81
N LYS A 705 13.74 -4.32 -26.38
CA LYS A 705 14.97 -4.64 -25.63
C LYS A 705 14.96 -4.03 -24.23
N GLY A 706 13.88 -3.36 -23.84
CA GLY A 706 13.76 -2.59 -22.62
C GLY A 706 13.42 -3.47 -21.42
N VAL A 707 13.50 -2.87 -20.22
CA VAL A 707 13.15 -3.56 -18.98
C VAL A 707 11.67 -3.96 -18.95
N ALA A 708 10.78 -3.17 -19.58
CA ALA A 708 9.35 -3.48 -19.69
C ALA A 708 9.10 -4.81 -20.39
N TRP A 709 9.71 -4.98 -21.56
CA TRP A 709 9.64 -6.24 -22.31
C TRP A 709 10.23 -7.42 -21.53
N GLN A 710 11.39 -7.23 -20.87
CA GLN A 710 12.00 -8.28 -20.05
C GLN A 710 11.11 -8.70 -18.88
N TYR A 711 10.48 -7.72 -18.21
CA TYR A 711 9.51 -7.94 -17.15
C TYR A 711 8.28 -8.72 -17.67
N ASN A 712 7.68 -8.29 -18.78
CA ASN A 712 6.51 -8.98 -19.36
C ASN A 712 6.86 -10.40 -19.81
N CYS A 713 8.03 -10.60 -20.42
CA CYS A 713 8.54 -11.91 -20.81
C CYS A 713 8.70 -12.83 -19.58
N ALA A 714 9.30 -12.34 -18.49
CA ALA A 714 9.46 -13.09 -17.25
C ALA A 714 8.11 -13.44 -16.62
N LEU A 715 7.17 -12.48 -16.56
CA LEU A 715 5.83 -12.66 -16.02
C LEU A 715 5.01 -13.67 -16.86
N HIS A 716 5.10 -13.59 -18.19
CA HIS A 716 4.44 -14.53 -19.09
C HIS A 716 5.04 -15.94 -18.94
N ALA A 717 6.37 -16.04 -18.85
CA ALA A 717 7.05 -17.31 -18.63
C ALA A 717 6.72 -17.94 -17.27
N SER A 718 6.61 -17.16 -16.20
CA SER A 718 6.23 -17.66 -14.87
C SER A 718 4.80 -18.21 -14.82
N ARG A 719 3.90 -17.69 -15.68
CA ARG A 719 2.52 -18.18 -15.79
C ARG A 719 2.38 -19.40 -16.68
N TRP A 720 3.05 -19.36 -17.84
CA TRP A 720 2.72 -20.25 -18.95
C TRP A 720 3.87 -21.13 -19.42
N GLY A 721 5.06 -21.01 -18.84
CA GLY A 721 6.27 -21.69 -19.32
C GLY A 721 6.09 -23.19 -19.54
N ASP A 722 5.45 -23.88 -18.60
CA ASP A 722 5.18 -25.32 -18.70
C ASP A 722 4.13 -25.66 -19.76
N ARG A 723 3.09 -24.83 -19.87
CA ARG A 723 2.02 -24.99 -20.87
C ARG A 723 2.56 -24.77 -22.27
N ILE A 724 3.38 -23.74 -22.47
CA ILE A 724 4.07 -23.44 -23.73
C ILE A 724 4.96 -24.62 -24.10
N ALA A 725 5.78 -25.13 -23.18
CA ALA A 725 6.62 -26.29 -23.42
C ALA A 725 5.80 -27.52 -23.88
N ALA A 726 4.67 -27.79 -23.23
CA ALA A 726 3.77 -28.89 -23.60
C ALA A 726 3.16 -28.71 -25.00
N ILE A 727 2.69 -27.50 -25.33
CA ILE A 727 2.13 -27.16 -26.65
C ILE A 727 3.18 -27.35 -27.74
N MET A 728 4.39 -26.81 -27.52
CA MET A 728 5.45 -26.88 -28.54
C MET A 728 5.95 -28.30 -28.76
N ASN A 729 6.08 -29.11 -27.70
CA ASN A 729 6.45 -30.52 -27.80
C ASN A 729 5.41 -31.34 -28.57
N ALA A 730 4.11 -31.08 -28.40
CA ALA A 730 3.05 -31.76 -29.14
C ALA A 730 3.10 -31.44 -30.66
N GLN A 731 3.45 -30.20 -31.02
CA GLN A 731 3.62 -29.81 -32.43
C GLN A 731 4.84 -30.46 -33.09
N LEU A 732 5.96 -30.59 -32.36
CA LEU A 732 7.14 -31.30 -32.85
C LEU A 732 6.86 -32.78 -33.11
N ARG A 733 6.04 -33.44 -32.27
CA ARG A 733 5.64 -34.85 -32.48
C ARG A 733 4.74 -35.02 -33.71
N THR A 734 3.77 -34.13 -33.90
CA THR A 734 2.85 -34.20 -35.04
C THR A 734 3.56 -33.89 -36.38
N SER A 735 4.53 -32.97 -36.40
CA SER A 735 5.35 -32.70 -37.58
C SER A 735 6.31 -33.84 -37.92
N LYS A 736 6.93 -34.50 -36.92
CA LYS A 736 7.73 -35.72 -37.13
C LYS A 736 6.90 -36.86 -37.72
N ASN A 737 5.71 -37.11 -37.16
CA ASN A 737 4.83 -38.18 -37.66
C ASN A 737 4.35 -37.93 -39.10
N LYS A 738 4.11 -36.68 -39.48
CA LYS A 738 3.78 -36.33 -40.89
C LYS A 738 4.95 -36.54 -41.85
N ARG A 739 6.19 -36.28 -41.41
CA ARG A 739 7.40 -36.51 -42.22
C ARG A 739 7.79 -37.99 -42.34
N THR A 740 7.39 -38.84 -41.41
CA THR A 740 7.61 -40.29 -41.49
C THR A 740 6.51 -41.04 -42.24
N ALA A 741 5.35 -40.39 -42.46
CA ALA A 741 4.22 -40.95 -43.18
C ALA A 741 4.12 -40.48 -44.65
N ALA A 742 4.95 -39.50 -45.03
CA ALA A 742 5.18 -39.04 -46.41
C ALA A 742 6.53 -39.59 -46.88
#